data_AF-A0A7X7ZRR4-F1
#
_entry.id   AF-A0A7X7ZRR4-F1
#
_cell.length_a   1.000
_cell.length_b   1.000
_cell.length_c   1.000
_cell.angle_alpha   90.00
_cell.angle_beta   90.00
_cell.angle_gamma   90.00
#
_symmetry.space_group_name_H-M   'P 1'
#
loop_
_entity.id
_entity.type
_entity.pdbx_description
1 polymer ?
#
loop_
_entity_poly.entity_id
_entity_poly.type
_entity_poly.pdbx_seq_one_letter_code
_entity_poly.pdbx_strand_id
1 'polypeptide(L)'
;MTRSETTSILLACLLACVCCVPAAAKHSDKFLLGTYSYLRNSRNSAQRVVLYRQMKELGYNSNLVETFEDNADLATMLKELDSYGLDVWISDKTWHSEPGSPKNFSSYHLSTNNLLRFEAEFVSEKEVKYGDSMDNQFWYAARSDKQMPRVGKPIDIAGASYGWAWQASMGKDRPGWLFTDLRYRWPNKFGAYVRFGKEFVLRQLDPPRHENSSIWVKYRFRISAVKKGLRIDEPLLRFDVSGYELQGAGFSSHVRVLRHLSQGRELNETVFRLNDHLLSAGGDFIEVTLQIPYSELLAANLMSLDHDGDPATPDSQELMRLVNLNPRVWWYGNCDVQLDYVEIEDQLHHDLVTDNAMMRKGIQERMQNIIASGAGNLGGFYTFDEPYLGQFEGFKLLEDAAHEVGTRVTTAIYDYQGKNFVLDKSNQIFYDHVDAFRKLAQPQIIAPDIYPLTPDLKWGPKDKNAGLFIQDVLDQKLLRVYRGSMLYRDENRDRSFYPIVQVLGNWVNKSDGDRWQNWIQPPTATQKALLYLPLCYKPDGIIHYRLRVFHDALGYGNRAVVFSQVVAKNYPDPVPDPITWPAVASSNFRVLEYGKIIRGLNWLESETIGTKKARNSRWQKKNLIKRLQVLKQGNGDYEGYVECGFYQDKNGKPWFMLVNRRGNFFRPGAITAPLYVPNQEFAEYFPEAEAQIITFTFDKKKLDAYGPHPGLWDPYDRMFHPIIDNVAHILLPAGEGRLLQLVANKSNTSLE
;
A
#
# COMPACT_ATOMS: atom_id res chain seq x y z
N MET A 1 -46.72 1.65 -24.33
CA MET A 1 -46.28 0.70 -23.29
C MET A 1 -47.50 0.26 -22.49
N THR A 2 -47.78 -1.04 -22.49
CA THR A 2 -48.87 -1.61 -21.69
C THR A 2 -48.46 -1.73 -20.22
N ARG A 3 -49.44 -1.74 -19.30
CA ARG A 3 -49.20 -1.88 -17.85
C ARG A 3 -48.33 -3.11 -17.51
N SER A 4 -48.42 -4.17 -18.32
CA SER A 4 -47.63 -5.41 -18.25
C SER A 4 -46.14 -5.23 -18.56
N GLU A 5 -45.81 -4.42 -19.57
CA GLU A 5 -44.42 -4.14 -19.94
C GLU A 5 -43.72 -3.29 -18.89
N THR A 6 -44.44 -2.33 -18.29
CA THR A 6 -43.91 -1.47 -17.23
C THR A 6 -43.63 -2.28 -15.95
N THR A 7 -44.49 -3.24 -15.60
CA THR A 7 -44.27 -4.14 -14.46
C THR A 7 -43.10 -5.08 -14.69
N SER A 8 -42.92 -5.60 -15.91
CA SER A 8 -41.81 -6.49 -16.25
C SER A 8 -40.45 -5.77 -16.24
N ILE A 9 -40.41 -4.53 -16.71
CA ILE A 9 -39.21 -3.67 -16.65
C ILE A 9 -38.92 -3.26 -15.21
N LEU A 10 -39.94 -2.88 -14.42
CA LEU A 10 -39.73 -2.56 -13.00
C LEU A 10 -39.22 -3.78 -12.21
N LEU A 11 -39.75 -4.97 -12.48
CA LEU A 11 -39.34 -6.21 -11.82
C LEU A 11 -37.91 -6.60 -12.23
N ALA A 12 -37.54 -6.43 -13.50
CA ALA A 12 -36.17 -6.62 -13.98
C ALA A 12 -35.19 -5.59 -13.39
N CYS A 13 -35.60 -4.32 -13.25
CA CYS A 13 -34.81 -3.29 -12.56
C CYS A 13 -34.71 -3.54 -11.05
N LEU A 14 -35.78 -4.03 -10.40
CA LEU A 14 -35.75 -4.42 -8.99
C LEU A 14 -34.87 -5.66 -8.76
N LEU A 15 -34.94 -6.66 -9.63
CA LEU A 15 -34.04 -7.82 -9.61
C LEU A 15 -32.58 -7.41 -9.88
N ALA A 16 -32.33 -6.52 -10.84
CA ALA A 16 -30.99 -5.97 -11.08
C ALA A 16 -30.48 -5.15 -9.89
N CYS A 17 -31.32 -4.35 -9.24
CA CYS A 17 -30.94 -3.60 -8.03
C CYS A 17 -30.76 -4.49 -6.78
N VAL A 18 -31.43 -5.65 -6.70
CA VAL A 18 -31.23 -6.64 -5.62
C VAL A 18 -30.00 -7.52 -5.89
N CYS A 19 -29.64 -7.74 -7.16
CA CYS A 19 -28.44 -8.50 -7.56
C CYS A 19 -27.14 -7.68 -7.53
N CYS A 20 -27.21 -6.35 -7.39
CA CYS A 20 -26.03 -5.48 -7.32
C CYS A 20 -25.77 -4.90 -5.92
N VAL A 21 -26.33 -5.49 -4.86
CA VAL A 21 -25.86 -5.20 -3.50
C VAL A 21 -24.55 -5.97 -3.30
N PRO A 22 -23.43 -5.30 -2.98
CA PRO A 22 -22.18 -6.00 -2.70
C PRO A 22 -22.43 -7.09 -1.67
N ALA A 23 -21.92 -8.30 -1.90
CA ALA A 23 -22.05 -9.39 -0.95
C ALA A 23 -21.49 -8.93 0.41
N ALA A 24 -22.37 -8.76 1.39
CA ALA A 24 -21.99 -8.37 2.73
C ALA A 24 -21.28 -9.56 3.40
N ALA A 25 -20.20 -9.29 4.12
CA ALA A 25 -19.34 -10.31 4.71
C ALA A 25 -19.97 -10.86 5.99
N LYS A 26 -20.30 -12.16 5.98
CA LYS A 26 -21.16 -12.81 6.97
C LYS A 26 -20.72 -12.61 8.44
N HIS A 27 -19.43 -12.59 8.72
CA HIS A 27 -18.87 -12.56 10.09
C HIS A 27 -18.12 -11.28 10.43
N SER A 28 -17.63 -10.56 9.42
CA SER A 28 -16.73 -9.41 9.53
C SER A 28 -17.40 -8.07 9.22
N ASP A 29 -18.68 -8.08 8.84
CA ASP A 29 -19.46 -6.91 8.45
C ASP A 29 -19.51 -5.78 9.47
N LYS A 30 -19.42 -6.04 10.78
CA LYS A 30 -19.46 -5.00 11.81
C LYS A 30 -18.09 -4.34 12.00
N PHE A 31 -17.04 -5.15 12.00
CA PHE A 31 -15.64 -4.73 12.06
C PHE A 31 -14.80 -5.95 11.67
N LEU A 32 -13.89 -5.77 10.71
CA LEU A 32 -13.01 -6.84 10.27
C LEU A 32 -11.82 -6.93 11.23
N LEU A 33 -11.58 -8.10 11.81
CA LEU A 33 -10.34 -8.44 12.50
C LEU A 33 -9.77 -9.69 11.84
N GLY A 34 -8.81 -9.48 10.95
CA GLY A 34 -8.31 -10.48 10.03
C GLY A 34 -6.85 -10.87 10.25
N THR A 35 -6.41 -11.93 9.57
CA THR A 35 -5.00 -12.31 9.52
C THR A 35 -4.61 -12.90 8.17
N TYR A 36 -3.32 -12.78 7.83
CA TYR A 36 -2.72 -13.54 6.74
C TYR A 36 -2.31 -14.91 7.27
N SER A 37 -2.97 -15.97 6.80
CA SER A 37 -2.62 -17.34 7.19
C SER A 37 -1.75 -18.06 6.18
N TYR A 38 -1.83 -17.66 4.90
CA TYR A 38 -1.30 -18.42 3.76
C TYR A 38 -1.82 -19.87 3.72
N LEU A 39 -3.02 -20.10 4.25
CA LEU A 39 -3.72 -21.35 4.03
C LEU A 39 -3.93 -21.53 2.53
N ARG A 40 -3.59 -22.73 2.07
CA ARG A 40 -3.77 -23.16 0.70
C ARG A 40 -4.92 -24.14 0.63
N ASN A 41 -5.59 -24.20 -0.51
CA ASN A 41 -6.64 -25.17 -0.85
C ASN A 41 -6.16 -26.63 -0.98
N SER A 42 -5.16 -27.04 -0.19
CA SER A 42 -4.60 -28.40 -0.17
C SER A 42 -5.53 -29.39 0.54
N ARG A 43 -5.47 -30.68 0.17
CA ARG A 43 -6.34 -31.76 0.70
C ARG A 43 -6.10 -32.15 2.18
N ASN A 44 -5.29 -31.41 2.94
CA ASN A 44 -4.96 -31.74 4.34
C ASN A 44 -5.87 -30.99 5.34
N SER A 45 -7.15 -31.36 5.39
CA SER A 45 -8.17 -30.72 6.25
C SER A 45 -7.79 -30.71 7.74
N ALA A 46 -7.18 -31.78 8.27
CA ALA A 46 -6.83 -31.89 9.68
C ALA A 46 -5.91 -30.76 10.18
N GLN A 47 -4.88 -30.41 9.39
CA GLN A 47 -3.97 -29.30 9.74
C GLN A 47 -4.65 -27.93 9.65
N ARG A 48 -5.58 -27.75 8.69
CA ARG A 48 -6.32 -26.49 8.56
C ARG A 48 -7.22 -26.26 9.76
N VAL A 49 -7.88 -27.31 10.26
CA VAL A 49 -8.76 -27.25 11.44
C VAL A 49 -8.04 -26.75 12.69
N VAL A 50 -6.78 -27.14 12.90
CA VAL A 50 -5.97 -26.62 14.02
C VAL A 50 -5.80 -25.11 13.91
N LEU A 51 -5.48 -24.61 12.72
CA LEU A 51 -5.34 -23.17 12.47
C LEU A 51 -6.69 -22.43 12.62
N TYR A 52 -7.81 -23.02 12.20
CA TYR A 52 -9.14 -22.42 12.41
C TYR A 52 -9.49 -22.27 13.88
N ARG A 53 -9.17 -23.26 14.72
CA ARG A 53 -9.35 -23.18 16.17
C ARG A 53 -8.51 -22.07 16.76
N GLN A 54 -7.23 -22.00 16.40
CA GLN A 54 -6.32 -20.94 16.88
C GLN A 54 -6.81 -19.56 16.45
N MET A 55 -7.32 -19.41 15.21
CA MET A 55 -7.88 -18.14 14.76
C MET A 55 -9.09 -17.72 15.62
N LYS A 56 -9.98 -18.67 15.91
CA LYS A 56 -11.17 -18.43 16.74
C LYS A 56 -10.80 -18.12 18.19
N GLU A 57 -9.82 -18.82 18.76
CA GLU A 57 -9.28 -18.56 20.10
C GLU A 57 -8.69 -17.15 20.23
N LEU A 58 -8.08 -16.64 19.15
CA LEU A 58 -7.54 -15.29 19.06
C LEU A 58 -8.58 -14.24 18.63
N GLY A 59 -9.85 -14.61 18.46
CA GLY A 59 -10.94 -13.69 18.16
C GLY A 59 -10.96 -13.12 16.74
N TYR A 60 -10.23 -13.73 15.78
CA TYR A 60 -10.35 -13.33 14.37
C TYR A 60 -11.70 -13.72 13.79
N ASN A 61 -12.22 -12.89 12.88
CA ASN A 61 -13.46 -13.15 12.13
C ASN A 61 -13.26 -13.09 10.61
N SER A 62 -12.01 -12.97 10.16
CA SER A 62 -11.65 -12.94 8.73
C SER A 62 -10.26 -13.53 8.53
N ASN A 63 -9.99 -14.05 7.33
CA ASN A 63 -8.68 -14.61 6.98
C ASN A 63 -8.38 -14.42 5.49
N LEU A 64 -7.10 -14.24 5.16
CA LEU A 64 -6.63 -14.30 3.78
C LEU A 64 -6.07 -15.70 3.47
N VAL A 65 -6.51 -16.25 2.33
CA VAL A 65 -6.11 -17.57 1.83
C VAL A 65 -5.66 -17.48 0.37
N GLU A 66 -4.85 -18.43 -0.06
CA GLU A 66 -4.35 -18.52 -1.43
C GLU A 66 -4.97 -19.69 -2.18
N THR A 67 -5.26 -19.50 -3.45
CA THR A 67 -5.69 -20.57 -4.35
C THR A 67 -4.64 -20.86 -5.42
N PHE A 68 -4.44 -22.14 -5.73
CA PHE A 68 -3.49 -22.62 -6.74
C PHE A 68 -4.19 -23.43 -7.83
N GLU A 69 -3.41 -23.92 -8.79
CA GLU A 69 -3.85 -24.54 -10.04
C GLU A 69 -4.85 -25.69 -9.88
N ASP A 70 -4.81 -26.44 -8.78
CA ASP A 70 -5.65 -27.61 -8.53
C ASP A 70 -7.07 -27.24 -8.07
N ASN A 71 -7.25 -26.13 -7.35
CA ASN A 71 -8.52 -25.66 -6.75
C ASN A 71 -9.38 -26.74 -6.05
N ALA A 72 -8.84 -27.94 -5.82
CA ALA A 72 -9.63 -29.17 -5.74
C ALA A 72 -10.45 -29.27 -4.44
N ASP A 73 -10.11 -28.46 -3.44
CA ASP A 73 -10.73 -28.48 -2.12
C ASP A 73 -11.16 -27.08 -1.64
N LEU A 74 -11.27 -26.11 -2.56
CA LEU A 74 -11.63 -24.73 -2.23
C LEU A 74 -13.01 -24.64 -1.57
N ALA A 75 -14.04 -25.26 -2.14
CA ALA A 75 -15.40 -25.23 -1.60
C ALA A 75 -15.48 -25.82 -0.18
N THR A 76 -14.77 -26.93 0.08
CA THR A 76 -14.67 -27.53 1.42
C THR A 76 -13.99 -26.55 2.39
N MET A 77 -12.85 -25.98 2.00
CA MET A 77 -12.10 -25.04 2.82
C MET A 77 -12.95 -23.82 3.21
N LEU A 78 -13.71 -23.27 2.26
CA LEU A 78 -14.60 -22.13 2.51
C LEU A 78 -15.73 -22.47 3.49
N LYS A 79 -16.33 -23.67 3.36
CA LYS A 79 -17.34 -24.17 4.31
C LYS A 79 -16.76 -24.43 5.71
N GLU A 80 -15.55 -24.97 5.78
CA GLU A 80 -14.85 -25.17 7.06
C GLU A 80 -14.60 -23.82 7.74
N LEU A 81 -14.03 -22.84 7.03
CA LEU A 81 -13.82 -21.47 7.55
C LEU A 81 -15.13 -20.82 8.06
N ASP A 82 -16.22 -20.94 7.29
CA ASP A 82 -17.54 -20.45 7.70
C ASP A 82 -18.02 -21.07 9.02
N SER A 83 -17.82 -22.37 9.20
CA SER A 83 -18.22 -23.08 10.43
C SER A 83 -17.45 -22.61 11.67
N TYR A 84 -16.28 -21.99 11.48
CA TYR A 84 -15.49 -21.37 12.55
C TYR A 84 -15.78 -19.87 12.71
N GLY A 85 -16.68 -19.28 11.91
CA GLY A 85 -17.03 -17.87 11.98
C GLY A 85 -16.03 -16.96 11.26
N LEU A 86 -15.41 -17.46 10.18
CA LEU A 86 -14.38 -16.75 9.43
C LEU A 86 -14.86 -16.41 8.02
N ASP A 87 -14.84 -15.11 7.71
CA ASP A 87 -14.87 -14.64 6.33
C ASP A 87 -13.51 -14.79 5.65
N VAL A 88 -13.51 -14.76 4.32
CA VAL A 88 -12.34 -15.11 3.51
C VAL A 88 -12.05 -14.04 2.47
N TRP A 89 -10.79 -13.65 2.37
CA TRP A 89 -10.23 -12.91 1.24
C TRP A 89 -9.40 -13.86 0.39
N ILE A 90 -9.69 -13.94 -0.90
CA ILE A 90 -9.04 -14.90 -1.81
C ILE A 90 -7.92 -14.19 -2.57
N SER A 91 -6.67 -14.60 -2.33
CA SER A 91 -5.57 -14.34 -3.24
C SER A 91 -5.59 -15.42 -4.32
N ASP A 92 -6.17 -15.08 -5.47
CA ASP A 92 -6.31 -16.03 -6.56
C ASP A 92 -5.04 -16.12 -7.39
N LYS A 93 -4.18 -17.09 -7.05
CA LYS A 93 -2.89 -17.35 -7.71
C LYS A 93 -2.94 -18.51 -8.70
N THR A 94 -4.13 -18.92 -9.13
CA THR A 94 -4.27 -19.95 -10.15
C THR A 94 -3.72 -19.42 -11.48
N TRP A 95 -2.80 -20.13 -12.13
CA TRP A 95 -2.32 -19.78 -13.47
C TRP A 95 -2.06 -21.04 -14.28
N HIS A 96 -2.21 -20.99 -15.60
CA HIS A 96 -1.91 -22.09 -16.50
C HIS A 96 -1.10 -21.60 -17.70
N SER A 97 -0.19 -22.42 -18.21
CA SER A 97 0.67 -22.03 -19.34
C SER A 97 -0.05 -22.00 -20.69
N GLU A 98 -1.18 -22.72 -20.81
CA GLU A 98 -2.01 -22.72 -22.01
C GLU A 98 -2.70 -21.36 -22.23
N PRO A 99 -2.50 -20.70 -23.39
CA PRO A 99 -3.19 -19.47 -23.75
C PRO A 99 -4.71 -19.64 -23.73
N GLY A 100 -5.44 -18.62 -23.25
CA GLY A 100 -6.91 -18.63 -23.22
C GLY A 100 -7.53 -19.56 -22.15
N SER A 101 -6.73 -20.22 -21.32
CA SER A 101 -7.25 -21.00 -20.18
C SER A 101 -8.09 -20.10 -19.25
N PRO A 102 -9.28 -20.54 -18.80
CA PRO A 102 -10.06 -19.80 -17.79
C PRO A 102 -9.30 -19.58 -16.46
N LYS A 103 -8.19 -20.30 -16.25
CA LYS A 103 -7.28 -20.10 -15.13
C LYS A 103 -6.46 -18.82 -15.23
N ASN A 104 -6.26 -18.28 -16.43
CA ASN A 104 -5.42 -17.10 -16.67
C ASN A 104 -6.14 -15.78 -16.36
N PHE A 105 -7.42 -15.83 -15.97
CA PHE A 105 -8.18 -14.66 -15.53
C PHE A 105 -8.03 -14.35 -14.03
N SER A 106 -7.02 -14.93 -13.37
CA SER A 106 -6.84 -14.82 -11.92
C SER A 106 -6.49 -13.39 -11.49
N SER A 107 -7.15 -12.90 -10.44
CA SER A 107 -6.99 -11.51 -10.00
C SER A 107 -5.56 -11.18 -9.57
N TYR A 108 -4.86 -12.09 -8.88
CA TYR A 108 -3.51 -11.83 -8.40
C TYR A 108 -2.53 -11.60 -9.54
N HIS A 109 -2.56 -12.50 -10.52
CA HIS A 109 -1.61 -12.46 -11.64
C HIS A 109 -1.96 -11.38 -12.65
N LEU A 110 -3.24 -11.11 -12.91
CA LEU A 110 -3.60 -10.03 -13.81
C LEU A 110 -3.26 -8.65 -13.25
N SER A 111 -3.25 -8.46 -11.93
CA SER A 111 -2.81 -7.19 -11.33
C SER A 111 -1.31 -6.91 -11.39
N THR A 112 -0.48 -7.83 -11.92
CA THR A 112 0.94 -7.53 -12.16
C THR A 112 1.18 -6.75 -13.44
N ASN A 113 0.13 -6.40 -14.19
CA ASN A 113 0.24 -5.60 -15.40
C ASN A 113 0.78 -4.19 -15.11
N ASN A 114 1.42 -3.56 -16.10
CA ASN A 114 2.10 -2.29 -15.92
C ASN A 114 1.66 -1.23 -16.94
N LEU A 115 1.36 -0.02 -16.45
CA LEU A 115 1.18 1.20 -17.23
C LEU A 115 1.80 2.38 -16.49
N LEU A 116 2.61 3.18 -17.18
CA LEU A 116 3.02 4.50 -16.71
C LEU A 116 2.99 5.53 -17.84
N ARG A 117 2.47 6.71 -17.52
CA ARG A 117 2.54 7.90 -18.37
C ARG A 117 3.52 8.92 -17.79
N PHE A 118 4.39 9.42 -18.67
CA PHE A 118 5.43 10.38 -18.38
C PHE A 118 5.19 11.68 -19.15
N GLU A 119 4.63 12.70 -18.49
CA GLU A 119 4.47 14.02 -19.09
C GLU A 119 5.84 14.64 -19.42
N ALA A 120 5.97 15.21 -20.62
CA ALA A 120 7.25 15.59 -21.20
C ALA A 120 7.88 16.84 -20.55
N GLU A 121 7.06 17.69 -19.93
CA GLU A 121 7.43 18.96 -19.31
C GLU A 121 8.19 18.82 -17.99
N PHE A 122 8.08 17.67 -17.32
CA PHE A 122 8.83 17.41 -16.10
C PHE A 122 10.29 17.09 -16.42
N VAL A 123 11.18 18.08 -16.21
CA VAL A 123 12.62 17.97 -16.53
C VAL A 123 13.55 18.05 -15.32
N SER A 124 12.99 18.39 -14.15
CA SER A 124 13.70 18.59 -12.89
C SER A 124 12.72 18.60 -11.72
N GLU A 125 13.21 18.84 -10.49
CA GLU A 125 12.39 19.03 -9.29
C GLU A 125 11.55 20.31 -9.32
N LYS A 126 11.88 21.25 -10.23
CA LYS A 126 11.17 22.51 -10.33
C LYS A 126 9.71 22.28 -10.68
N GLU A 127 8.86 23.13 -10.13
CA GLU A 127 7.45 23.10 -10.42
C GLU A 127 7.16 23.53 -11.86
N VAL A 128 6.22 22.83 -12.50
CA VAL A 128 5.60 23.30 -13.76
C VAL A 128 4.32 24.04 -13.41
N LYS A 129 3.50 23.44 -12.54
CA LYS A 129 2.37 24.04 -11.86
C LYS A 129 2.63 24.12 -10.37
N TYR A 130 2.07 25.17 -9.76
CA TYR A 130 2.19 25.41 -8.33
C TYR A 130 1.85 24.14 -7.51
N GLY A 131 2.82 23.70 -6.71
CA GLY A 131 2.67 22.56 -5.80
C GLY A 131 2.98 21.18 -6.37
N ASP A 132 3.16 21.03 -7.69
CA ASP A 132 3.43 19.71 -8.30
C ASP A 132 4.80 19.13 -7.92
N SER A 133 5.72 19.98 -7.43
CA SER A 133 7.08 19.61 -7.01
C SER A 133 7.07 18.75 -5.75
N MET A 134 5.97 18.76 -5.00
CA MET A 134 5.75 18.01 -3.77
C MET A 134 4.70 16.90 -3.94
N ASP A 135 4.18 16.70 -5.16
CA ASP A 135 3.11 15.75 -5.41
C ASP A 135 3.66 14.39 -5.84
N ASN A 136 3.43 13.37 -5.00
CA ASN A 136 3.95 12.01 -5.18
C ASN A 136 3.52 11.35 -6.50
N GLN A 137 2.46 11.82 -7.16
CA GLN A 137 2.06 11.28 -8.46
C GLN A 137 3.03 11.65 -9.61
N PHE A 138 3.74 12.78 -9.51
CA PHE A 138 4.69 13.26 -10.52
C PHE A 138 6.14 12.98 -10.12
N TRP A 139 6.41 11.73 -9.76
CA TRP A 139 7.69 11.28 -9.19
C TRP A 139 8.83 11.17 -10.20
N TYR A 140 8.56 11.35 -11.49
CA TYR A 140 9.49 11.16 -12.60
C TYR A 140 9.87 12.49 -13.27
N ALA A 141 10.96 12.46 -14.04
CA ALA A 141 11.34 13.53 -14.95
C ALA A 141 12.14 12.99 -16.13
N ALA A 142 11.87 13.51 -17.31
CA ALA A 142 12.70 13.33 -18.49
C ALA A 142 13.87 14.33 -18.43
N ARG A 143 14.96 13.94 -17.77
CA ARG A 143 16.13 14.81 -17.57
C ARG A 143 16.97 14.88 -18.84
N SER A 144 17.63 16.02 -19.05
CA SER A 144 18.68 16.15 -20.07
C SER A 144 19.87 15.25 -19.71
N ASP A 145 20.23 14.35 -20.61
CA ASP A 145 21.50 13.63 -20.50
C ASP A 145 22.65 14.57 -20.91
N LYS A 146 23.84 14.42 -20.31
CA LYS A 146 24.99 15.28 -20.63
C LYS A 146 25.38 15.21 -22.11
N GLN A 147 25.21 14.06 -22.74
CA GLN A 147 25.53 13.83 -24.15
C GLN A 147 24.35 14.15 -25.07
N MET A 148 23.14 14.22 -24.53
CA MET A 148 21.89 14.45 -25.26
C MET A 148 21.08 15.55 -24.55
N PRO A 149 21.52 16.82 -24.64
CA PRO A 149 20.78 17.91 -24.02
C PRO A 149 19.43 18.10 -24.71
N ARG A 150 18.37 18.26 -23.90
CA ARG A 150 17.04 18.57 -24.43
C ARG A 150 16.97 19.99 -24.98
N VAL A 151 16.23 20.18 -26.06
CA VAL A 151 15.91 21.48 -26.68
C VAL A 151 14.44 21.80 -26.52
N GLY A 152 14.08 23.08 -26.39
CA GLY A 152 12.72 23.52 -26.12
C GLY A 152 12.47 23.85 -24.65
N LYS A 153 11.19 24.01 -24.29
CA LYS A 153 10.75 24.43 -22.95
C LYS A 153 9.29 24.01 -22.69
N PRO A 154 8.85 23.93 -21.41
CA PRO A 154 7.45 23.68 -21.10
C PRO A 154 6.59 24.89 -21.44
N ILE A 155 5.41 24.67 -22.02
CA ILE A 155 4.39 25.69 -22.28
C ILE A 155 2.99 25.19 -21.96
N ASP A 156 2.11 26.09 -21.56
CA ASP A 156 0.68 25.83 -21.39
C ASP A 156 0.03 25.59 -22.76
N ILE A 157 -0.64 24.45 -22.91
CA ILE A 157 -1.34 24.07 -24.14
C ILE A 157 -2.67 23.42 -23.82
N ALA A 158 -3.75 24.01 -24.33
CA ALA A 158 -5.06 23.38 -24.35
C ALA A 158 -5.02 22.05 -25.14
N GLY A 159 -5.54 20.98 -24.53
CA GLY A 159 -5.61 19.63 -25.12
C GLY A 159 -4.44 18.70 -24.79
N ALA A 160 -3.39 19.22 -24.14
CA ALA A 160 -2.35 18.40 -23.50
C ALA A 160 -2.89 17.68 -22.26
N SER A 161 -2.39 16.48 -21.93
CA SER A 161 -2.91 15.67 -20.82
C SER A 161 -2.77 16.35 -19.47
N TYR A 162 -1.60 16.94 -19.21
CA TYR A 162 -1.39 17.77 -18.04
C TYR A 162 -1.75 19.25 -18.29
N GLY A 163 -2.32 19.62 -19.44
CA GLY A 163 -2.52 21.02 -19.84
C GLY A 163 -1.21 21.78 -20.12
N TRP A 164 -0.07 21.09 -20.08
CA TRP A 164 1.24 21.59 -20.47
C TRP A 164 1.88 20.59 -21.42
N ALA A 165 2.76 21.06 -22.28
CA ALA A 165 3.55 20.21 -23.16
C ALA A 165 4.95 20.79 -23.32
N TRP A 166 5.89 19.95 -23.76
CA TRP A 166 7.23 20.38 -24.10
C TRP A 166 7.29 20.89 -25.56
N GLN A 167 7.56 22.17 -25.76
CA GLN A 167 7.62 22.79 -27.08
C GLN A 167 9.04 23.08 -27.55
N ALA A 168 9.32 22.76 -28.81
CA ALA A 168 10.42 23.32 -29.58
C ALA A 168 9.88 24.03 -30.83
N SER A 169 10.43 25.20 -31.15
CA SER A 169 9.95 26.06 -32.24
C SER A 169 10.98 26.26 -33.34
N MET A 170 10.57 26.07 -34.58
CA MET A 170 11.37 26.31 -35.77
C MET A 170 11.87 27.76 -35.81
N GLY A 171 13.16 27.93 -36.09
CA GLY A 171 13.81 29.26 -36.17
C GLY A 171 14.09 29.93 -34.83
N LYS A 172 13.62 29.36 -33.70
CA LYS A 172 13.97 29.80 -32.34
C LYS A 172 14.92 28.82 -31.67
N ASP A 173 14.56 27.55 -31.68
CA ASP A 173 15.34 26.46 -31.10
C ASP A 173 16.22 25.79 -32.16
N ARG A 174 17.33 25.18 -31.73
CA ARG A 174 18.18 24.36 -32.61
C ARG A 174 17.61 22.93 -32.70
N PRO A 175 17.75 22.23 -33.85
CA PRO A 175 17.44 20.80 -33.93
C PRO A 175 18.09 20.03 -32.78
N GLY A 176 17.39 19.07 -32.20
CA GLY A 176 17.84 18.44 -30.96
C GLY A 176 16.86 17.45 -30.36
N TRP A 177 17.22 16.92 -29.20
CA TRP A 177 16.39 15.97 -28.47
C TRP A 177 15.25 16.66 -27.73
N LEU A 178 14.03 16.14 -27.86
CA LEU A 178 12.87 16.59 -27.10
C LEU A 178 12.67 15.79 -25.82
N PHE A 179 13.11 14.53 -25.78
CA PHE A 179 12.96 13.60 -24.65
C PHE A 179 14.13 12.60 -24.68
N THR A 180 14.75 12.30 -23.53
CA THR A 180 16.06 11.60 -23.51
C THR A 180 16.25 10.56 -22.42
N ASP A 181 16.18 10.96 -21.15
CA ASP A 181 16.61 10.10 -20.03
C ASP A 181 15.62 10.22 -18.88
N LEU A 182 14.86 9.16 -18.69
CA LEU A 182 13.80 9.08 -17.73
C LEU A 182 14.38 8.66 -16.37
N ARG A 183 14.14 9.51 -15.37
CA ARG A 183 14.66 9.35 -14.02
C ARG A 183 13.59 9.68 -13.00
N TYR A 184 13.84 9.30 -11.75
CA TYR A 184 13.17 9.94 -10.63
C TYR A 184 13.40 11.46 -10.67
N ARG A 185 12.32 12.20 -10.49
CA ARG A 185 12.30 13.66 -10.45
C ARG A 185 13.22 14.18 -9.37
N TRP A 186 13.09 13.57 -8.18
CA TRP A 186 13.82 13.91 -6.97
C TRP A 186 15.07 13.05 -6.82
N PRO A 187 16.13 13.58 -6.20
CA PRO A 187 17.32 12.81 -5.90
C PRO A 187 17.01 11.79 -4.80
N ASN A 188 17.73 10.68 -4.83
CA ASN A 188 17.73 9.75 -3.71
C ASN A 188 18.44 10.37 -2.48
N LYS A 189 18.42 9.67 -1.33
CA LYS A 189 19.05 10.11 -0.08
C LYS A 189 20.56 10.36 -0.19
N PHE A 190 21.21 9.85 -1.23
CA PHE A 190 22.62 10.03 -1.55
C PHE A 190 22.87 11.16 -2.57
N GLY A 191 21.83 11.85 -3.03
CA GLY A 191 21.93 12.95 -3.99
C GLY A 191 21.93 12.53 -5.47
N ALA A 192 21.67 11.26 -5.78
CA ALA A 192 21.69 10.75 -7.15
C ALA A 192 20.28 10.65 -7.75
N TYR A 193 20.13 11.03 -9.01
CA TYR A 193 18.89 10.80 -9.78
C TYR A 193 18.91 9.40 -10.39
N VAL A 194 18.06 8.54 -9.86
CA VAL A 194 17.95 7.13 -10.23
C VAL A 194 17.21 7.02 -11.56
N ARG A 195 17.72 6.21 -12.49
CA ARG A 195 17.05 5.95 -13.78
C ARG A 195 15.80 5.10 -13.58
N PHE A 196 14.79 5.34 -14.41
CA PHE A 196 13.57 4.55 -14.47
C PHE A 196 13.84 3.11 -14.90
N GLY A 197 13.07 2.17 -14.34
CA GLY A 197 12.97 0.81 -14.83
C GLY A 197 12.46 -0.14 -13.75
N LYS A 198 13.04 -0.03 -12.55
CA LYS A 198 12.80 -0.93 -11.43
C LYS A 198 11.37 -0.92 -10.89
N GLU A 199 10.57 0.03 -11.35
CA GLU A 199 9.15 0.20 -11.04
C GLU A 199 8.25 -0.71 -11.89
N PHE A 200 8.82 -1.36 -12.92
CA PHE A 200 8.15 -2.39 -13.72
C PHE A 200 8.60 -3.78 -13.25
N VAL A 201 7.67 -4.47 -12.60
CA VAL A 201 7.76 -5.90 -12.33
C VAL A 201 6.75 -6.59 -13.25
N LEU A 202 7.27 -7.37 -14.19
CA LEU A 202 6.52 -7.96 -15.30
C LEU A 202 6.34 -9.45 -15.06
N ARG A 203 5.30 -10.03 -15.67
CA ARG A 203 5.07 -11.47 -15.63
C ARG A 203 5.74 -12.18 -16.81
N GLN A 204 6.22 -13.39 -16.59
CA GLN A 204 6.60 -14.32 -17.65
C GLN A 204 5.33 -14.99 -18.23
N LEU A 205 5.00 -14.68 -19.48
CA LEU A 205 3.78 -15.20 -20.14
C LEU A 205 4.05 -16.39 -21.05
N ASP A 206 5.15 -16.33 -21.80
CA ASP A 206 5.53 -17.32 -22.82
C ASP A 206 7.03 -17.69 -22.77
N PRO A 207 7.54 -18.13 -21.59
CA PRO A 207 8.94 -18.57 -21.46
C PRO A 207 9.22 -19.84 -22.29
N PRO A 208 10.48 -20.09 -22.71
CA PRO A 208 11.68 -19.29 -22.42
C PRO A 208 11.99 -18.24 -23.50
N ARG A 209 11.26 -18.21 -24.62
CA ARG A 209 11.63 -17.42 -25.79
C ARG A 209 11.01 -16.02 -25.80
N HIS A 210 9.87 -15.84 -25.12
CA HIS A 210 9.18 -14.56 -25.02
C HIS A 210 8.88 -13.91 -26.37
N GLU A 211 8.51 -14.71 -27.36
CA GLU A 211 8.31 -14.30 -28.76
C GLU A 211 7.02 -13.49 -28.97
N ASN A 212 6.04 -13.64 -28.07
CA ASN A 212 4.71 -13.03 -28.18
C ASN A 212 4.45 -11.97 -27.08
N SER A 213 5.46 -11.66 -26.26
CA SER A 213 5.35 -10.65 -25.19
C SER A 213 6.12 -9.39 -25.52
N SER A 214 5.48 -8.23 -25.36
CA SER A 214 6.10 -6.94 -25.67
C SER A 214 5.88 -5.87 -24.59
N ILE A 215 6.68 -4.82 -24.66
CA ILE A 215 6.39 -3.51 -24.07
C ILE A 215 5.98 -2.58 -25.22
N TRP A 216 4.95 -1.76 -25.02
CA TRP A 216 4.58 -0.70 -25.95
C TRP A 216 5.04 0.64 -25.40
N VAL A 217 5.62 1.45 -26.26
CA VAL A 217 6.01 2.83 -25.98
C VAL A 217 5.27 3.73 -26.95
N LYS A 218 4.36 4.54 -26.40
CA LYS A 218 3.51 5.47 -27.15
C LYS A 218 3.98 6.89 -26.91
N TYR A 219 4.14 7.65 -27.98
CA TYR A 219 4.53 9.05 -27.96
C TYR A 219 3.37 9.89 -28.48
N ARG A 220 2.84 10.80 -27.66
CA ARG A 220 1.79 11.73 -28.07
C ARG A 220 2.38 13.12 -28.33
N PHE A 221 2.22 13.64 -29.55
CA PHE A 221 2.80 14.91 -29.95
C PHE A 221 1.94 15.64 -30.99
N ARG A 222 2.19 16.94 -31.18
CA ARG A 222 1.55 17.76 -32.21
C ARG A 222 2.62 18.46 -33.03
N ILE A 223 2.40 18.51 -34.35
CA ILE A 223 3.22 19.24 -35.31
C ILE A 223 2.47 20.47 -35.80
N SER A 224 3.16 21.60 -35.89
CA SER A 224 2.64 22.83 -36.51
C SER A 224 3.74 23.58 -37.26
N ALA A 225 3.37 24.64 -38.00
CA ALA A 225 4.32 25.55 -38.64
C ALA A 225 5.46 24.86 -39.42
N VAL A 226 5.12 23.87 -40.25
CA VAL A 226 6.11 23.11 -41.04
C VAL A 226 6.80 24.01 -42.08
N LYS A 227 8.12 23.85 -42.24
CA LYS A 227 8.93 24.57 -43.24
C LYS A 227 8.37 24.36 -44.65
N LYS A 228 8.27 25.45 -45.41
CA LYS A 228 7.83 25.39 -46.82
C LYS A 228 8.89 24.73 -47.71
N GLY A 229 8.44 24.00 -48.73
CA GLY A 229 9.32 23.40 -49.74
C GLY A 229 10.06 22.14 -49.31
N LEU A 230 9.65 21.49 -48.21
CA LEU A 230 10.15 20.17 -47.84
C LEU A 230 9.65 19.10 -48.82
N ARG A 231 10.47 18.08 -49.07
CA ARG A 231 10.03 16.88 -49.79
C ARG A 231 9.11 16.05 -48.91
N ILE A 232 8.23 15.27 -49.53
CA ILE A 232 7.24 14.45 -48.81
C ILE A 232 7.89 13.38 -47.91
N ASP A 233 9.08 12.92 -48.26
CA ASP A 233 9.87 11.95 -47.50
C ASP A 233 10.80 12.59 -46.46
N GLU A 234 10.81 13.92 -46.32
CA GLU A 234 11.71 14.60 -45.38
C GLU A 234 11.35 14.27 -43.93
N PRO A 235 12.32 13.92 -43.07
CA PRO A 235 12.08 13.62 -41.66
C PRO A 235 11.69 14.87 -40.86
N LEU A 236 10.69 14.74 -39.98
CA LEU A 236 10.30 15.78 -39.01
C LEU A 236 10.73 15.40 -37.59
N LEU A 237 10.48 14.14 -37.23
CA LEU A 237 10.86 13.55 -35.94
C LEU A 237 11.47 12.16 -36.12
N ARG A 238 12.32 11.76 -35.18
CA ARG A 238 12.80 10.40 -35.02
C ARG A 238 12.51 9.91 -33.61
N PHE A 239 12.02 8.68 -33.51
CA PHE A 239 11.72 7.97 -32.28
C PHE A 239 12.62 6.73 -32.17
N ASP A 240 13.19 6.53 -31.01
CA ASP A 240 13.94 5.32 -30.66
C ASP A 240 13.75 5.00 -29.18
N VAL A 241 13.87 3.72 -28.83
CA VAL A 241 13.88 3.26 -27.45
C VAL A 241 15.24 2.68 -27.15
N SER A 242 15.76 3.02 -25.98
CA SER A 242 17.11 2.64 -25.61
C SER A 242 17.23 2.43 -24.11
N GLY A 243 18.38 2.00 -23.62
CA GLY A 243 18.64 1.96 -22.20
C GLY A 243 20.11 1.76 -21.89
N TYR A 244 20.40 1.63 -20.60
CA TYR A 244 21.74 1.40 -20.08
C TYR A 244 21.72 0.13 -19.27
N GLU A 245 22.62 -0.78 -19.61
CA GLU A 245 22.85 -2.01 -18.88
C GLU A 245 23.35 -1.71 -17.46
N LEU A 246 22.94 -2.51 -16.47
CA LEU A 246 23.49 -2.45 -15.13
C LEU A 246 24.81 -3.22 -15.08
N GLN A 247 25.90 -2.56 -14.69
CA GLN A 247 27.24 -3.12 -14.55
C GLN A 247 27.75 -2.89 -13.12
N GLY A 248 27.78 -3.96 -12.31
CA GLY A 248 28.10 -3.86 -10.89
C GLY A 248 27.12 -2.95 -10.16
N ALA A 249 27.62 -1.89 -9.51
CA ALA A 249 26.78 -0.95 -8.74
C ALA A 249 26.23 0.24 -9.57
N GLY A 250 26.52 0.32 -10.87
CA GLY A 250 26.18 1.47 -11.70
C GLY A 250 25.72 1.10 -13.11
N PHE A 251 25.21 2.07 -13.86
CA PHE A 251 24.83 1.87 -15.25
C PHE A 251 26.02 2.06 -16.19
N SER A 252 26.05 1.27 -17.27
CA SER A 252 27.00 1.42 -18.37
C SER A 252 27.03 2.86 -18.90
N SER A 253 28.18 3.30 -19.41
CA SER A 253 28.30 4.56 -20.15
C SER A 253 27.78 4.47 -21.59
N HIS A 254 27.60 3.24 -22.11
CA HIS A 254 27.14 2.99 -23.46
C HIS A 254 25.63 2.78 -23.47
N VAL A 255 24.95 3.49 -24.37
CA VAL A 255 23.53 3.26 -24.64
C VAL A 255 23.35 2.02 -25.52
N ARG A 256 22.37 1.18 -25.18
CA ARG A 256 21.84 0.12 -26.03
C ARG A 256 20.57 0.63 -26.70
N VAL A 257 20.58 0.79 -28.02
CA VAL A 257 19.37 1.06 -28.80
C VAL A 257 18.69 -0.28 -29.07
N LEU A 258 17.38 -0.33 -28.88
CA LEU A 258 16.59 -1.56 -29.01
C LEU A 258 15.96 -1.64 -30.39
N ARG A 259 15.86 -2.87 -30.91
CA ARG A 259 14.97 -3.16 -32.03
C ARG A 259 13.51 -3.10 -31.57
N HIS A 260 12.66 -2.52 -32.41
CA HIS A 260 11.24 -2.42 -32.17
C HIS A 260 10.45 -2.63 -33.46
N LEU A 261 9.19 -3.02 -33.30
CA LEU A 261 8.21 -3.07 -34.37
C LEU A 261 7.46 -1.74 -34.43
N SER A 262 7.32 -1.21 -35.64
CA SER A 262 6.42 -0.08 -35.92
C SER A 262 5.67 -0.36 -37.21
N GLN A 263 4.33 -0.35 -37.16
CA GLN A 263 3.47 -0.73 -38.29
C GLN A 263 3.88 -2.10 -38.91
N GLY A 264 4.24 -3.06 -38.06
CA GLY A 264 4.65 -4.42 -38.46
C GLY A 264 6.06 -4.54 -39.05
N ARG A 265 6.88 -3.48 -39.02
CA ARG A 265 8.27 -3.51 -39.51
C ARG A 265 9.26 -3.42 -38.36
N GLU A 266 10.27 -4.30 -38.36
CA GLU A 266 11.39 -4.28 -37.41
C GLU A 266 12.38 -3.17 -37.79
N LEU A 267 12.66 -2.29 -36.84
CA LEU A 267 13.46 -1.09 -37.00
C LEU A 267 14.28 -0.82 -35.73
N ASN A 268 15.36 -0.03 -35.83
CA ASN A 268 16.06 0.56 -34.68
C ASN A 268 15.64 2.03 -34.45
N GLU A 269 15.02 2.65 -35.45
CA GLU A 269 14.52 4.01 -35.40
C GLU A 269 13.25 4.10 -36.23
N THR A 270 12.24 4.78 -35.70
CA THR A 270 11.02 5.14 -36.44
C THR A 270 11.08 6.61 -36.77
N VAL A 271 10.95 6.93 -38.06
CA VAL A 271 11.04 8.31 -38.56
C VAL A 271 9.65 8.76 -38.99
N PHE A 272 9.15 9.82 -38.37
CA PHE A 272 7.92 10.48 -38.76
C PHE A 272 8.23 11.61 -39.74
N ARG A 273 7.68 11.50 -40.95
CA ARG A 273 8.02 12.32 -42.11
C ARG A 273 6.90 13.31 -42.42
N LEU A 274 7.18 14.21 -43.36
CA LEU A 274 6.16 15.14 -43.86
C LEU A 274 4.92 14.40 -44.40
N ASN A 275 5.11 13.30 -45.13
CA ASN A 275 3.99 12.50 -45.63
C ASN A 275 3.06 12.06 -44.50
N ASP A 276 3.63 11.54 -43.41
CA ASP A 276 2.87 11.05 -42.27
C ASP A 276 2.07 12.19 -41.62
N HIS A 277 2.67 13.38 -41.52
CA HIS A 277 1.97 14.58 -41.05
C HIS A 277 0.82 15.00 -41.97
N LEU A 278 1.03 15.00 -43.30
CA LEU A 278 -0.01 15.38 -44.26
C LEU A 278 -1.18 14.38 -44.29
N LEU A 279 -0.92 13.12 -43.97
CA LEU A 279 -1.94 12.06 -43.85
C LEU A 279 -2.61 12.04 -42.47
N SER A 280 -1.98 12.61 -41.45
CA SER A 280 -2.59 12.80 -40.13
C SER A 280 -3.65 13.90 -40.17
N ALA A 281 -4.73 13.75 -39.40
CA ALA A 281 -5.75 14.79 -39.26
C ALA A 281 -5.11 16.06 -38.65
N GLY A 282 -4.72 17.01 -39.51
CA GLY A 282 -3.88 18.13 -39.12
C GLY A 282 -4.51 19.01 -38.04
N GLY A 283 -3.72 19.34 -37.00
CA GLY A 283 -4.08 20.32 -35.97
C GLY A 283 -4.19 19.76 -34.55
N ASP A 284 -4.41 18.45 -34.40
CA ASP A 284 -4.54 17.77 -33.12
C ASP A 284 -3.28 16.97 -32.74
N PHE A 285 -3.24 16.52 -31.49
CA PHE A 285 -2.23 15.57 -31.03
C PHE A 285 -2.41 14.22 -31.72
N ILE A 286 -1.29 13.65 -32.17
CA ILE A 286 -1.21 12.36 -32.84
C ILE A 286 -0.27 11.44 -32.05
N GLU A 287 -0.34 10.15 -32.35
CA GLU A 287 0.40 9.12 -31.61
C GLU A 287 1.28 8.29 -32.55
N VAL A 288 2.48 7.99 -32.06
CA VAL A 288 3.36 6.96 -32.64
C VAL A 288 3.60 5.91 -31.58
N THR A 289 3.40 4.64 -31.94
CA THR A 289 3.59 3.50 -31.03
C THR A 289 4.72 2.61 -31.54
N LEU A 290 5.62 2.26 -30.63
CA LEU A 290 6.70 1.31 -30.83
C LEU A 290 6.44 0.09 -29.96
N GLN A 291 6.57 -1.11 -30.52
CA GLN A 291 6.42 -2.38 -29.81
C GLN A 291 7.79 -3.03 -29.66
N ILE A 292 8.22 -3.27 -28.43
CA ILE A 292 9.55 -3.79 -28.08
C ILE A 292 9.37 -5.21 -27.54
N PRO A 293 9.86 -6.24 -28.24
CA PRO A 293 9.78 -7.62 -27.75
C PRO A 293 10.56 -7.80 -26.44
N TYR A 294 10.03 -8.62 -25.53
CA TYR A 294 10.74 -8.99 -24.29
C TYR A 294 12.08 -9.67 -24.59
N SER A 295 12.15 -10.48 -25.64
CA SER A 295 13.39 -11.12 -26.10
C SER A 295 14.50 -10.11 -26.42
N GLU A 296 14.14 -8.94 -26.95
CA GLU A 296 15.11 -7.87 -27.24
C GLU A 296 15.60 -7.20 -25.95
N LEU A 297 14.71 -6.96 -24.99
CA LEU A 297 15.07 -6.36 -23.69
C LEU A 297 15.99 -7.28 -22.88
N LEU A 298 15.71 -8.59 -22.89
CA LEU A 298 16.55 -9.61 -22.27
C LEU A 298 17.91 -9.70 -22.96
N ALA A 299 17.96 -9.76 -24.30
CA ALA A 299 19.21 -9.80 -25.05
C ALA A 299 20.08 -8.54 -24.85
N ALA A 300 19.45 -7.39 -24.59
CA ALA A 300 20.13 -6.13 -24.29
C ALA A 300 20.53 -5.96 -22.81
N ASN A 301 20.24 -6.93 -21.93
CA ASN A 301 20.40 -6.85 -20.47
C ASN A 301 19.68 -5.63 -19.86
N LEU A 302 18.54 -5.25 -20.46
CA LEU A 302 17.66 -4.18 -19.97
C LEU A 302 16.43 -4.72 -19.24
N MET A 303 16.27 -6.04 -19.21
CA MET A 303 15.32 -6.79 -18.39
C MET A 303 16.06 -7.99 -17.79
N SER A 304 15.67 -8.41 -16.59
CA SER A 304 16.29 -9.51 -15.85
C SER A 304 15.24 -10.50 -15.33
N LEU A 305 15.62 -11.78 -15.28
CA LEU A 305 14.89 -12.85 -14.59
C LEU A 305 15.19 -12.85 -13.07
N ASP A 306 16.31 -12.23 -12.68
CA ASP A 306 16.62 -11.87 -11.30
C ASP A 306 15.71 -10.71 -10.87
N HIS A 307 14.57 -11.08 -10.27
CA HIS A 307 13.51 -10.17 -9.86
C HIS A 307 13.88 -9.36 -8.60
N ASP A 308 14.51 -9.99 -7.61
CA ASP A 308 14.85 -9.32 -6.34
C ASP A 308 16.18 -8.55 -6.44
N GLY A 309 16.99 -8.83 -7.47
CA GLY A 309 18.30 -8.23 -7.69
C GLY A 309 19.40 -8.83 -6.81
N ASP A 310 19.16 -10.02 -6.23
CA ASP A 310 20.12 -10.75 -5.44
C ASP A 310 20.69 -11.92 -6.27
N PRO A 311 21.94 -11.84 -6.74
CA PRO A 311 22.53 -12.92 -7.53
C PRO A 311 22.73 -14.23 -6.75
N ALA A 312 22.49 -14.22 -5.42
CA ALA A 312 22.49 -15.43 -4.60
C ALA A 312 21.14 -16.17 -4.60
N THR A 313 20.07 -15.56 -5.10
CA THR A 313 18.76 -16.20 -5.25
C THR A 313 18.58 -16.73 -6.68
N PRO A 314 17.86 -17.85 -6.87
CA PRO A 314 17.54 -18.33 -8.21
C PRO A 314 16.64 -17.35 -8.96
N ASP A 315 16.83 -17.27 -10.28
CA ASP A 315 15.93 -16.55 -11.19
C ASP A 315 14.46 -16.90 -10.90
N SER A 316 13.60 -15.88 -10.96
CA SER A 316 12.17 -16.08 -10.78
C SER A 316 11.59 -16.90 -11.94
N GLN A 317 10.64 -17.77 -11.63
CA GLN A 317 9.89 -18.54 -12.63
C GLN A 317 8.64 -17.81 -13.12
N GLU A 318 8.21 -16.76 -12.41
CA GLU A 318 6.94 -16.07 -12.68
C GLU A 318 7.13 -14.61 -13.06
N LEU A 319 8.16 -13.95 -12.53
CA LEU A 319 8.36 -12.52 -12.64
C LEU A 319 9.66 -12.18 -13.35
N MET A 320 9.69 -11.00 -13.95
CA MET A 320 10.84 -10.33 -14.53
C MET A 320 10.89 -8.91 -13.99
N ARG A 321 12.07 -8.30 -14.03
CA ARG A 321 12.25 -6.91 -13.65
C ARG A 321 12.89 -6.12 -14.77
N LEU A 322 12.32 -4.97 -15.09
CA LEU A 322 12.94 -4.03 -16.01
C LEU A 322 14.13 -3.34 -15.30
N VAL A 323 15.27 -3.33 -15.97
CA VAL A 323 16.53 -2.74 -15.45
C VAL A 323 16.58 -1.26 -15.79
N ASN A 324 16.39 -0.92 -17.07
CA ASN A 324 16.28 0.45 -17.54
C ASN A 324 15.66 0.52 -18.93
N LEU A 325 14.76 1.49 -19.14
CA LEU A 325 14.19 1.81 -20.44
C LEU A 325 14.08 3.32 -20.61
N ASN A 326 14.48 3.84 -21.75
CA ASN A 326 14.55 5.26 -22.06
C ASN A 326 14.00 5.50 -23.47
N PRO A 327 12.73 5.87 -23.58
CA PRO A 327 12.17 6.43 -24.80
C PRO A 327 12.90 7.71 -25.20
N ARG A 328 13.09 7.93 -26.50
CA ARG A 328 13.74 9.14 -27.02
C ARG A 328 13.03 9.73 -28.22
N VAL A 329 13.15 11.05 -28.35
CA VAL A 329 12.59 11.80 -29.48
C VAL A 329 13.60 12.84 -29.96
N TRP A 330 13.99 12.75 -31.23
CA TRP A 330 14.82 13.76 -31.90
C TRP A 330 13.99 14.59 -32.87
N TRP A 331 14.21 15.90 -32.88
CA TRP A 331 13.54 16.86 -33.76
C TRP A 331 14.51 17.50 -34.75
N TYR A 332 14.12 17.51 -36.03
CA TYR A 332 14.96 17.95 -37.15
C TYR A 332 14.96 19.48 -37.37
N GLY A 333 14.19 20.26 -36.60
CA GLY A 333 14.24 21.73 -36.67
C GLY A 333 13.45 22.36 -37.81
N ASN A 334 12.63 21.59 -38.52
CA ASN A 334 11.93 21.98 -39.75
C ASN A 334 10.40 22.13 -39.56
N CYS A 335 9.92 22.13 -38.32
CA CYS A 335 8.54 22.38 -37.91
C CYS A 335 8.50 22.78 -36.44
N ASP A 336 7.40 23.34 -35.94
CA ASP A 336 7.14 23.42 -34.51
C ASP A 336 6.65 22.06 -34.00
N VAL A 337 7.08 21.68 -32.81
CA VAL A 337 6.69 20.41 -32.16
C VAL A 337 6.27 20.69 -30.73
N GLN A 338 5.18 20.07 -30.30
CA GLN A 338 4.80 19.98 -28.89
C GLN A 338 4.65 18.51 -28.52
N LEU A 339 5.49 18.03 -27.61
CA LEU A 339 5.45 16.69 -27.06
C LEU A 339 4.66 16.72 -25.75
N ASP A 340 3.60 15.93 -25.68
CA ASP A 340 2.69 15.87 -24.52
C ASP A 340 3.24 14.89 -23.50
N TYR A 341 3.18 13.60 -23.82
CA TYR A 341 3.67 12.53 -22.95
C TYR A 341 4.31 11.39 -23.72
N VAL A 342 5.04 10.57 -22.96
CA VAL A 342 5.40 9.21 -23.35
C VAL A 342 4.74 8.23 -22.39
N GLU A 343 4.08 7.22 -22.92
CA GLU A 343 3.39 6.17 -22.16
C GLU A 343 4.05 4.83 -22.43
N ILE A 344 4.22 4.03 -21.39
CA ILE A 344 4.85 2.71 -21.44
C ILE A 344 3.89 1.72 -20.79
N GLU A 345 3.53 0.65 -21.52
CA GLU A 345 2.69 -0.44 -21.03
C GLU A 345 3.31 -1.80 -21.34
N ASP A 346 2.98 -2.81 -20.53
CA ASP A 346 3.37 -4.20 -20.78
C ASP A 346 2.28 -5.02 -21.48
N GLN A 347 2.63 -6.27 -21.85
CA GLN A 347 1.72 -7.21 -22.52
C GLN A 347 0.42 -7.43 -21.78
N LEU A 348 0.47 -7.66 -20.46
CA LEU A 348 -0.76 -7.91 -19.70
C LEU A 348 -1.68 -6.69 -19.71
N HIS A 349 -1.14 -5.48 -19.57
CA HIS A 349 -1.95 -4.26 -19.60
C HIS A 349 -2.54 -4.04 -20.99
N HIS A 350 -1.71 -4.21 -22.02
CA HIS A 350 -2.14 -4.10 -23.41
C HIS A 350 -3.31 -5.04 -23.72
N ASP A 351 -3.20 -6.32 -23.33
CA ASP A 351 -4.27 -7.32 -23.52
C ASP A 351 -5.54 -6.93 -22.74
N LEU A 352 -5.41 -6.48 -21.48
CA LEU A 352 -6.53 -6.03 -20.65
C LEU A 352 -7.31 -4.87 -21.27
N VAL A 353 -6.62 -3.95 -21.97
CA VAL A 353 -7.24 -2.77 -22.56
C VAL A 353 -7.73 -3.02 -23.99
N THR A 354 -6.98 -3.76 -24.80
CA THR A 354 -7.33 -4.01 -26.21
C THR A 354 -8.38 -5.10 -26.39
N ASP A 355 -8.30 -6.17 -25.60
CA ASP A 355 -9.29 -7.26 -25.54
C ASP A 355 -10.27 -7.09 -24.36
N ASN A 356 -10.52 -5.84 -23.96
CA ASN A 356 -11.26 -5.46 -22.75
C ASN A 356 -12.54 -6.30 -22.53
N ALA A 357 -13.40 -6.42 -23.54
CA ALA A 357 -14.65 -7.17 -23.41
C ALA A 357 -14.43 -8.65 -23.05
N MET A 358 -13.41 -9.30 -23.63
CA MET A 358 -13.08 -10.70 -23.36
C MET A 358 -12.43 -10.83 -21.98
N MET A 359 -11.41 -10.02 -21.71
CA MET A 359 -10.64 -10.06 -20.48
C MET A 359 -11.52 -9.76 -19.26
N ARG A 360 -12.31 -8.68 -19.34
CA ARG A 360 -13.26 -8.29 -18.30
C ARG A 360 -14.27 -9.38 -18.01
N LYS A 361 -14.87 -9.97 -19.06
CA LYS A 361 -15.81 -11.08 -18.91
C LYS A 361 -15.14 -12.29 -18.25
N GLY A 362 -13.94 -12.67 -18.67
CA GLY A 362 -13.20 -13.79 -18.09
C GLY A 362 -12.87 -13.60 -16.60
N ILE A 363 -12.46 -12.39 -16.21
CA ILE A 363 -12.23 -12.00 -14.81
C ILE A 363 -13.53 -12.15 -14.01
N GLN A 364 -14.62 -11.62 -14.52
CA GLN A 364 -15.93 -11.62 -13.88
C GLN A 364 -16.47 -13.04 -13.68
N GLU A 365 -16.46 -13.86 -14.73
CA GLU A 365 -16.88 -15.27 -14.66
C GLU A 365 -16.04 -16.04 -13.63
N ARG A 366 -14.73 -15.80 -13.59
CA ARG A 366 -13.84 -16.42 -12.62
C ARG A 366 -14.13 -16.00 -11.18
N MET A 367 -14.32 -14.71 -10.93
CA MET A 367 -14.70 -14.21 -9.61
C MET A 367 -16.05 -14.77 -9.16
N GLN A 368 -17.05 -14.80 -10.05
CA GLN A 368 -18.37 -15.37 -9.77
C GLN A 368 -18.30 -16.86 -9.46
N ASN A 369 -17.48 -17.64 -10.17
CA ASN A 369 -17.29 -19.06 -9.89
C ASN A 369 -16.67 -19.31 -8.51
N ILE A 370 -15.71 -18.47 -8.09
CA ILE A 370 -15.12 -18.54 -6.74
C ILE A 370 -16.15 -18.13 -5.68
N ILE A 371 -16.89 -17.04 -5.91
CA ILE A 371 -17.98 -16.59 -5.03
C ILE A 371 -19.02 -17.72 -4.82
N ALA A 372 -19.45 -18.36 -5.91
CA ALA A 372 -20.43 -19.45 -5.88
C ALA A 372 -19.95 -20.70 -5.14
N SER A 373 -18.63 -20.86 -4.97
CA SER A 373 -18.04 -21.98 -4.21
C SER A 373 -18.08 -21.77 -2.69
N GLY A 374 -18.29 -20.53 -2.23
CA GLY A 374 -18.34 -20.17 -0.82
C GLY A 374 -19.72 -20.37 -0.16
N ALA A 375 -19.78 -20.26 1.17
CA ALA A 375 -21.02 -20.33 1.94
C ALA A 375 -21.60 -18.92 2.23
N GLY A 376 -21.31 -17.94 1.37
CA GLY A 376 -21.56 -16.51 1.61
C GLY A 376 -20.52 -15.84 2.51
N ASN A 377 -19.46 -16.53 2.89
CA ASN A 377 -18.38 -16.04 3.75
C ASN A 377 -17.18 -15.47 2.95
N LEU A 378 -17.39 -15.06 1.70
CA LEU A 378 -16.33 -14.43 0.90
C LEU A 378 -16.42 -12.91 1.06
N GLY A 379 -15.39 -12.30 1.64
CA GLY A 379 -15.31 -10.84 1.86
C GLY A 379 -14.82 -10.06 0.64
N GLY A 380 -14.06 -10.71 -0.25
CA GLY A 380 -13.52 -10.15 -1.48
C GLY A 380 -12.30 -10.90 -2.01
N PHE A 381 -11.57 -10.26 -2.92
CA PHE A 381 -10.35 -10.76 -3.53
C PHE A 381 -9.14 -9.94 -3.12
N TYR A 382 -7.98 -10.59 -3.08
CA TYR A 382 -6.70 -9.97 -2.80
C TYR A 382 -5.82 -10.02 -4.06
N THR A 383 -5.39 -8.87 -4.55
CA THR A 383 -4.59 -8.74 -5.78
C THR A 383 -3.09 -8.88 -5.48
N PHE A 384 -2.23 -8.58 -6.45
CA PHE A 384 -0.78 -8.62 -6.30
C PHE A 384 -0.35 -7.79 -5.08
N ASP A 385 0.48 -8.41 -4.26
CA ASP A 385 0.93 -7.87 -2.97
C ASP A 385 1.91 -6.71 -3.19
N GLU A 386 1.77 -5.64 -2.40
CA GLU A 386 2.62 -4.43 -2.46
C GLU A 386 2.87 -3.92 -3.90
N PRO A 387 1.82 -3.50 -4.63
CA PRO A 387 1.94 -3.18 -6.05
C PRO A 387 2.94 -2.04 -6.29
N TYR A 388 3.76 -2.19 -7.32
CA TYR A 388 4.64 -1.14 -7.81
C TYR A 388 3.86 -0.05 -8.52
N LEU A 389 4.51 1.10 -8.77
CA LEU A 389 3.90 2.25 -9.43
C LEU A 389 3.24 1.92 -10.77
N GLY A 390 3.86 1.04 -11.58
CA GLY A 390 3.29 0.61 -12.86
C GLY A 390 1.99 -0.18 -12.71
N GLN A 391 1.77 -0.83 -11.57
CA GLN A 391 0.66 -1.76 -11.34
C GLN A 391 -0.61 -1.09 -10.81
N PHE A 392 -0.58 0.23 -10.61
CA PHE A 392 -1.69 0.99 -10.03
C PHE A 392 -2.93 1.03 -10.93
N GLU A 393 -2.77 1.25 -12.23
CA GLU A 393 -3.90 1.19 -13.16
C GLU A 393 -4.44 -0.25 -13.27
N GLY A 394 -3.54 -1.23 -13.25
CA GLY A 394 -3.89 -2.64 -13.24
C GLY A 394 -4.77 -3.05 -12.07
N PHE A 395 -4.45 -2.57 -10.87
CA PHE A 395 -5.30 -2.72 -9.68
C PHE A 395 -6.71 -2.16 -9.93
N LYS A 396 -6.78 -0.94 -10.47
CA LYS A 396 -8.05 -0.24 -10.72
C LYS A 396 -8.93 -0.96 -11.74
N LEU A 397 -8.35 -1.47 -12.84
CA LEU A 397 -9.09 -2.26 -13.83
C LEU A 397 -9.73 -3.51 -13.22
N LEU A 398 -9.04 -4.18 -12.29
CA LEU A 398 -9.60 -5.32 -11.57
C LEU A 398 -10.64 -4.90 -10.53
N GLU A 399 -10.47 -3.75 -9.87
CA GLU A 399 -11.46 -3.19 -8.95
C GLU A 399 -12.77 -2.88 -9.69
N ASP A 400 -12.70 -2.27 -10.87
CA ASP A 400 -13.86 -1.99 -11.72
C ASP A 400 -14.55 -3.28 -12.18
N ALA A 401 -13.79 -4.30 -12.57
CA ALA A 401 -14.34 -5.61 -12.96
C ALA A 401 -15.02 -6.32 -11.78
N ALA A 402 -14.44 -6.26 -10.58
CA ALA A 402 -14.98 -6.83 -9.35
C ALA A 402 -16.27 -6.12 -8.91
N HIS A 403 -16.30 -4.80 -8.99
CA HIS A 403 -17.46 -4.00 -8.60
C HIS A 403 -18.71 -4.37 -9.42
N GLU A 404 -18.55 -4.61 -10.71
CA GLU A 404 -19.66 -4.99 -11.61
C GLU A 404 -20.30 -6.34 -11.28
N VAL A 405 -19.58 -7.24 -10.60
CA VAL A 405 -20.12 -8.52 -10.13
C VAL A 405 -20.44 -8.52 -8.64
N GLY A 406 -20.50 -7.35 -8.02
CA GLY A 406 -20.91 -7.19 -6.63
C GLY A 406 -19.88 -7.69 -5.61
N THR A 407 -18.59 -7.67 -5.95
CA THR A 407 -17.49 -8.00 -5.03
C THR A 407 -16.48 -6.86 -4.92
N ARG A 408 -15.47 -7.04 -4.06
CA ARG A 408 -14.45 -6.03 -3.77
C ARG A 408 -13.06 -6.64 -3.90
N VAL A 409 -12.09 -5.81 -4.20
CA VAL A 409 -10.67 -6.16 -4.21
C VAL A 409 -9.90 -5.34 -3.19
N THR A 410 -8.77 -5.84 -2.74
CA THR A 410 -7.80 -5.08 -1.94
C THR A 410 -6.40 -5.64 -2.15
N THR A 411 -5.39 -4.87 -1.74
CA THR A 411 -4.00 -5.31 -1.65
C THR A 411 -3.30 -4.56 -0.53
N ALA A 412 -2.26 -5.17 0.05
CA ALA A 412 -1.37 -4.43 0.93
C ALA A 412 -0.60 -3.38 0.14
N ILE A 413 -0.37 -2.21 0.75
CA ILE A 413 0.45 -1.17 0.15
C ILE A 413 1.55 -0.73 1.12
N TYR A 414 2.78 -1.10 0.77
CA TYR A 414 3.98 -0.79 1.54
C TYR A 414 4.66 0.47 1.03
N ASP A 415 5.25 1.27 1.93
CA ASP A 415 6.08 2.41 1.57
C ASP A 415 7.51 1.95 1.18
N TYR A 416 7.64 1.15 0.10
CA TYR A 416 8.90 0.50 -0.30
C TYR A 416 10.02 1.47 -0.70
N GLN A 417 9.67 2.73 -1.01
CA GLN A 417 10.62 3.82 -1.27
C GLN A 417 10.71 4.82 -0.12
N GLY A 418 10.19 4.46 1.05
CA GLY A 418 10.13 5.32 2.22
C GLY A 418 11.50 5.92 2.57
N LYS A 419 11.56 7.27 2.55
CA LYS A 419 12.78 8.08 2.77
C LYS A 419 13.90 7.90 1.73
N ASN A 420 13.66 7.16 0.64
CA ASN A 420 14.69 7.00 -0.39
C ASN A 420 14.80 8.23 -1.27
N PHE A 421 13.69 8.89 -1.63
CA PHE A 421 13.68 10.09 -2.48
C PHE A 421 13.31 11.34 -1.69
N VAL A 422 14.09 12.41 -1.86
CA VAL A 422 14.03 13.63 -1.03
C VAL A 422 13.32 14.74 -1.79
N LEU A 423 12.10 15.09 -1.33
CA LEU A 423 11.31 16.18 -1.90
C LEU A 423 11.74 17.52 -1.27
N ASP A 424 11.86 17.53 0.05
CA ASP A 424 12.35 18.69 0.80
C ASP A 424 13.24 18.24 1.96
N LYS A 425 14.54 18.45 1.79
CA LYS A 425 15.55 18.09 2.79
C LYS A 425 15.42 18.92 4.07
N SER A 426 15.01 20.19 3.97
CA SER A 426 14.93 21.10 5.11
C SER A 426 13.80 20.74 6.06
N ASN A 427 12.68 20.27 5.49
CA ASN A 427 11.49 19.86 6.24
C ASN A 427 11.38 18.33 6.42
N GLN A 428 12.39 17.57 5.99
CA GLN A 428 12.42 16.09 6.03
C GLN A 428 11.21 15.45 5.33
N ILE A 429 10.84 15.99 4.16
CA ILE A 429 9.76 15.45 3.33
C ILE A 429 10.36 14.56 2.26
N PHE A 430 9.80 13.37 2.14
CA PHE A 430 10.23 12.31 1.23
C PHE A 430 9.04 11.81 0.43
N TYR A 431 9.34 11.08 -0.64
CA TYR A 431 8.33 10.40 -1.43
C TYR A 431 7.49 9.47 -0.54
N ASP A 432 6.18 9.47 -0.78
CA ASP A 432 5.20 8.65 -0.08
C ASP A 432 4.46 7.79 -1.10
N HIS A 433 4.78 6.49 -1.12
CA HIS A 433 4.22 5.56 -2.09
C HIS A 433 2.72 5.29 -1.83
N VAL A 434 2.30 5.30 -0.56
CA VAL A 434 0.89 5.10 -0.16
C VAL A 434 0.04 6.31 -0.59
N ASP A 435 0.61 7.52 -0.55
CA ASP A 435 -0.03 8.71 -1.12
C ASP A 435 -0.18 8.64 -2.65
N ALA A 436 0.85 8.17 -3.36
CA ALA A 436 0.75 7.95 -4.80
C ALA A 436 -0.35 6.94 -5.14
N PHE A 437 -0.44 5.82 -4.40
CA PHE A 437 -1.47 4.79 -4.61
C PHE A 437 -2.89 5.36 -4.43
N ARG A 438 -3.12 6.12 -3.35
CA ARG A 438 -4.44 6.75 -3.09
C ARG A 438 -4.87 7.71 -4.19
N LYS A 439 -3.94 8.43 -4.83
CA LYS A 439 -4.22 9.40 -5.89
C LYS A 439 -4.43 8.76 -7.25
N LEU A 440 -3.57 7.79 -7.59
CA LEU A 440 -3.52 7.17 -8.92
C LEU A 440 -4.47 5.99 -9.05
N ALA A 441 -4.39 5.00 -8.15
CA ALA A 441 -5.24 3.82 -8.18
C ALA A 441 -6.64 4.08 -7.61
N GLN A 442 -6.75 5.03 -6.67
CA GLN A 442 -7.99 5.41 -5.98
C GLN A 442 -8.78 4.22 -5.39
N PRO A 443 -8.14 3.36 -4.58
CA PRO A 443 -8.74 2.11 -4.11
C PRO A 443 -9.99 2.33 -3.27
N GLN A 444 -11.01 1.48 -3.45
CA GLN A 444 -12.14 1.39 -2.52
C GLN A 444 -11.68 0.91 -1.14
N ILE A 445 -10.63 0.08 -1.06
CA ILE A 445 -10.09 -0.40 0.21
C ILE A 445 -8.60 -0.06 0.28
N ILE A 446 -8.23 0.89 1.14
CA ILE A 446 -6.83 1.21 1.42
C ILE A 446 -6.33 0.36 2.60
N ALA A 447 -5.33 -0.49 2.34
CA ALA A 447 -4.76 -1.41 3.33
C ALA A 447 -3.23 -1.23 3.47
N PRO A 448 -2.77 -0.19 4.19
CA PRO A 448 -1.34 0.04 4.37
C PRO A 448 -0.74 -0.95 5.36
N ASP A 449 0.45 -1.47 5.06
CA ASP A 449 1.13 -2.51 5.84
C ASP A 449 2.50 -2.06 6.39
N ILE A 450 2.46 -0.96 7.12
CA ILE A 450 3.68 -0.36 7.66
C ILE A 450 4.19 -1.16 8.87
N TYR A 451 5.37 -1.77 8.72
CA TYR A 451 6.10 -2.46 9.80
C TYR A 451 7.19 -1.56 10.40
N PRO A 452 6.94 -0.88 11.54
CA PRO A 452 7.84 0.16 12.04
C PRO A 452 9.04 -0.37 12.82
N LEU A 453 9.05 -1.63 13.29
CA LEU A 453 10.09 -2.10 14.21
C LEU A 453 11.25 -2.77 13.47
N THR A 454 12.34 -2.02 13.31
CA THR A 454 13.61 -2.51 12.73
C THR A 454 14.65 -2.82 13.82
N PRO A 455 15.67 -3.67 13.53
CA PRO A 455 16.65 -4.08 14.53
C PRO A 455 17.55 -2.96 15.08
N ASP A 456 17.71 -1.85 14.33
CA ASP A 456 18.62 -0.75 14.65
C ASP A 456 18.02 0.34 15.54
N LEU A 457 16.75 0.22 15.94
CA LEU A 457 16.02 1.24 16.68
C LEU A 457 16.63 1.57 18.05
N LYS A 458 16.43 2.84 18.46
CA LYS A 458 16.55 3.29 19.84
C LYS A 458 15.19 3.12 20.54
N TRP A 459 15.18 2.38 21.64
CA TRP A 459 13.99 2.12 22.45
C TRP A 459 13.80 3.17 23.55
N GLY A 460 14.85 3.91 23.89
CA GLY A 460 14.85 5.15 24.67
C GLY A 460 15.56 6.31 23.95
N PRO A 461 15.24 7.57 24.27
CA PRO A 461 15.86 8.73 23.61
C PRO A 461 17.35 8.90 23.92
N LYS A 462 17.85 8.24 24.97
CA LYS A 462 19.26 8.26 25.40
C LYS A 462 20.04 7.01 24.99
N ASP A 463 19.40 6.09 24.26
CA ASP A 463 20.06 4.87 23.81
C ASP A 463 21.23 5.19 22.89
N LYS A 464 22.34 4.48 23.09
CA LYS A 464 23.57 4.65 22.32
C LYS A 464 23.54 4.00 20.93
N ASN A 465 22.46 3.29 20.58
CA ASN A 465 22.30 2.66 19.27
C ASN A 465 22.34 3.73 18.15
N ALA A 466 22.70 3.34 16.94
CA ALA A 466 22.83 4.30 15.84
C ALA A 466 21.48 4.74 15.23
N GLY A 467 20.41 3.94 15.39
CA GLY A 467 19.14 4.18 14.71
C GLY A 467 18.27 5.28 15.31
N LEU A 468 17.05 5.35 14.79
CA LEU A 468 16.05 6.35 15.18
C LEU A 468 15.33 5.95 16.46
N PHE A 469 14.88 6.96 17.21
CA PHE A 469 14.01 6.73 18.36
C PHE A 469 12.67 6.15 17.90
N ILE A 470 12.24 5.05 18.52
CA ILE A 470 11.04 4.30 18.18
C ILE A 470 9.81 5.20 18.05
N GLN A 471 9.67 6.20 18.91
CA GLN A 471 8.50 7.09 18.87
C GLN A 471 8.51 8.03 17.65
N ASP A 472 9.69 8.48 17.20
CA ASP A 472 9.80 9.26 15.96
C ASP A 472 9.52 8.39 14.72
N VAL A 473 9.87 7.10 14.77
CA VAL A 473 9.55 6.15 13.70
C VAL A 473 8.04 5.91 13.63
N LEU A 474 7.38 5.69 14.77
CA LEU A 474 5.92 5.57 14.82
C LEU A 474 5.23 6.82 14.26
N ASP A 475 5.65 8.02 14.67
CA ASP A 475 5.09 9.28 14.16
C ASP A 475 5.25 9.40 12.63
N GLN A 476 6.46 9.17 12.12
CA GLN A 476 6.82 9.48 10.74
C GLN A 476 6.38 8.41 9.74
N LYS A 477 6.43 7.13 10.12
CA LYS A 477 6.12 6.01 9.22
C LYS A 477 4.69 5.51 9.41
N LEU A 478 4.23 5.33 10.64
CA LEU A 478 2.97 4.64 10.93
C LEU A 478 1.79 5.64 11.02
N LEU A 479 1.86 6.58 11.95
CA LEU A 479 0.73 7.46 12.27
C LEU A 479 0.41 8.44 11.14
N ARG A 480 1.43 8.90 10.40
CA ARG A 480 1.26 9.69 9.18
C ARG A 480 0.39 8.95 8.15
N VAL A 481 0.73 7.68 7.89
CA VAL A 481 0.03 6.84 6.91
C VAL A 481 -1.39 6.51 7.38
N TYR A 482 -1.58 6.21 8.67
CA TYR A 482 -2.92 5.98 9.23
C TYR A 482 -3.82 7.21 9.12
N ARG A 483 -3.28 8.40 9.44
CA ARG A 483 -4.01 9.67 9.24
C ARG A 483 -4.38 9.88 7.78
N GLY A 484 -3.43 9.73 6.87
CA GLY A 484 -3.67 9.90 5.43
C GLY A 484 -4.73 8.94 4.90
N SER A 485 -4.68 7.68 5.33
CA SER A 485 -5.63 6.64 4.92
C SER A 485 -7.03 6.88 5.47
N MET A 486 -7.14 7.30 6.73
CA MET A 486 -8.43 7.68 7.32
C MET A 486 -9.04 8.91 6.63
N LEU A 487 -8.24 9.95 6.33
CA LEU A 487 -8.73 11.13 5.62
C LEU A 487 -9.23 10.77 4.22
N TYR A 488 -8.46 9.94 3.50
CA TYR A 488 -8.85 9.43 2.19
C TYR A 488 -10.13 8.59 2.24
N ARG A 489 -10.30 7.76 3.29
CA ARG A 489 -11.54 7.01 3.52
C ARG A 489 -12.71 7.96 3.72
N ASP A 490 -12.58 8.97 4.58
CA ASP A 490 -13.68 9.89 4.92
C ASP A 490 -14.12 10.80 3.76
N GLU A 491 -13.34 10.92 2.67
CA GLU A 491 -13.74 11.60 1.44
C GLU A 491 -14.89 10.90 0.69
N ASN A 492 -15.03 9.57 0.83
CA ASN A 492 -16.10 8.80 0.19
C ASN A 492 -16.58 7.65 1.10
N ARG A 493 -17.89 7.60 1.36
CA ARG A 493 -18.52 6.61 2.26
C ARG A 493 -18.36 5.15 1.81
N ASP A 494 -18.11 4.92 0.53
CA ASP A 494 -17.90 3.57 -0.01
C ASP A 494 -16.47 3.06 0.21
N ARG A 495 -15.55 3.93 0.65
CA ARG A 495 -14.17 3.55 0.94
C ARG A 495 -14.03 2.91 2.32
N SER A 496 -13.06 2.01 2.47
CA SER A 496 -12.68 1.38 3.73
C SER A 496 -11.19 1.51 4.02
N PHE A 497 -10.83 1.59 5.30
CA PHE A 497 -9.44 1.63 5.77
C PHE A 497 -9.12 0.39 6.64
N TYR A 498 -8.24 -0.49 6.13
CA TYR A 498 -7.83 -1.76 6.76
C TYR A 498 -6.30 -1.81 7.00
N PRO A 499 -5.75 -1.12 8.02
CA PRO A 499 -4.33 -1.20 8.31
C PRO A 499 -3.89 -2.63 8.65
N ILE A 500 -2.72 -3.00 8.13
CA ILE A 500 -2.08 -4.29 8.37
C ILE A 500 -0.97 -4.10 9.41
N VAL A 501 -1.13 -4.75 10.56
CA VAL A 501 -0.31 -4.54 11.75
C VAL A 501 0.82 -5.58 11.80
N GLN A 502 2.03 -5.11 12.13
CA GLN A 502 3.19 -5.95 12.40
C GLN A 502 2.91 -6.86 13.61
N VAL A 503 2.93 -8.18 13.39
CA VAL A 503 2.96 -9.19 14.46
C VAL A 503 4.13 -10.17 14.27
N LEU A 504 5.18 -9.74 13.58
CA LEU A 504 6.25 -10.60 13.07
C LEU A 504 7.66 -10.09 13.39
N GLY A 505 8.65 -10.99 13.29
CA GLY A 505 10.09 -10.69 13.29
C GLY A 505 10.87 -11.64 12.38
N ASN A 506 12.16 -11.42 12.17
CA ASN A 506 13.03 -12.30 11.37
C ASN A 506 14.36 -12.56 12.08
N TRP A 507 14.55 -13.76 12.61
CA TRP A 507 15.73 -14.20 13.36
C TRP A 507 16.62 -15.09 12.49
N VAL A 508 17.90 -14.75 12.36
CA VAL A 508 18.83 -15.43 11.45
C VAL A 508 20.17 -15.70 12.11
N ASN A 509 20.85 -16.74 11.62
CA ASN A 509 22.27 -16.97 11.88
C ASN A 509 23.11 -16.25 10.82
N LYS A 510 24.09 -15.45 11.24
CA LYS A 510 25.08 -14.82 10.37
C LYS A 510 26.48 -15.12 10.90
N SER A 511 27.49 -14.90 10.07
CA SER A 511 28.90 -15.13 10.43
C SER A 511 29.36 -14.30 11.63
N ASP A 512 28.69 -13.18 11.90
CA ASP A 512 28.94 -12.28 13.04
C ASP A 512 28.01 -12.54 14.24
N GLY A 513 27.21 -13.61 14.20
CA GLY A 513 26.33 -14.04 15.29
C GLY A 513 24.84 -14.09 14.92
N ASP A 514 24.05 -14.61 15.85
CA ASP A 514 22.59 -14.68 15.73
C ASP A 514 21.96 -13.30 15.92
N ARG A 515 21.04 -12.91 15.04
CA ARG A 515 20.45 -11.57 15.07
C ARG A 515 19.10 -11.46 14.37
N TRP A 516 18.41 -10.36 14.65
CA TRP A 516 17.27 -9.88 13.87
C TRP A 516 17.75 -9.20 12.56
N GLN A 517 17.23 -9.58 11.38
CA GLN A 517 17.77 -9.09 10.09
C GLN A 517 16.91 -8.08 9.30
N ASN A 518 15.58 -8.09 9.41
CA ASN A 518 14.72 -7.11 8.72
C ASN A 518 13.77 -6.41 9.69
N TRP A 519 13.17 -7.21 10.56
CA TRP A 519 12.26 -6.78 11.60
C TRP A 519 12.64 -7.44 12.91
N ILE A 520 12.59 -6.67 14.00
CA ILE A 520 12.61 -7.23 15.34
C ILE A 520 11.19 -7.60 15.73
N GLN A 521 10.99 -8.78 16.31
CA GLN A 521 9.69 -9.16 16.85
C GLN A 521 9.27 -8.13 17.91
N PRO A 522 8.04 -7.59 17.89
CA PRO A 522 7.62 -6.65 18.92
C PRO A 522 7.56 -7.35 20.31
N PRO A 523 8.22 -6.81 21.36
CA PRO A 523 8.02 -7.28 22.72
C PRO A 523 6.57 -7.05 23.18
N THR A 524 6.09 -7.81 24.16
CA THR A 524 4.65 -7.95 24.50
C THR A 524 3.89 -6.61 24.61
N ALA A 525 4.33 -5.65 25.42
CA ALA A 525 3.61 -4.38 25.58
C ALA A 525 3.70 -3.50 24.32
N THR A 526 4.84 -3.49 23.62
CA THR A 526 4.97 -2.82 22.32
C THR A 526 4.04 -3.46 21.27
N GLN A 527 3.90 -4.78 21.27
CA GLN A 527 2.96 -5.50 20.40
C GLN A 527 1.52 -5.05 20.67
N LYS A 528 1.11 -4.96 21.95
CA LYS A 528 -0.21 -4.45 22.34
C LYS A 528 -0.44 -3.03 21.82
N ALA A 529 0.55 -2.13 21.95
CA ALA A 529 0.44 -0.76 21.44
C ALA A 529 0.14 -0.76 19.93
N LEU A 530 0.87 -1.56 19.15
CA LEU A 530 0.68 -1.67 17.70
C LEU A 530 -0.72 -2.18 17.34
N LEU A 531 -1.30 -3.08 18.14
CA LEU A 531 -2.64 -3.62 17.93
C LEU A 531 -3.75 -2.57 18.20
N TYR A 532 -3.58 -1.71 19.20
CA TYR A 532 -4.57 -0.67 19.53
C TYR A 532 -4.42 0.61 18.71
N LEU A 533 -3.21 0.96 18.26
CA LEU A 533 -2.90 2.23 17.57
C LEU A 533 -3.81 2.56 16.38
N PRO A 534 -4.17 1.60 15.50
CA PRO A 534 -5.14 1.85 14.44
C PRO A 534 -6.43 2.49 14.93
N LEU A 535 -6.95 2.09 16.11
CA LEU A 535 -8.21 2.57 16.67
C LEU A 535 -8.21 4.07 17.01
N CYS A 536 -7.05 4.75 17.03
CA CYS A 536 -7.01 6.21 17.12
C CYS A 536 -7.36 6.90 15.78
N TYR A 537 -7.52 6.15 14.69
CA TYR A 537 -7.69 6.63 13.31
C TYR A 537 -8.90 6.00 12.60
N LYS A 538 -9.96 5.65 13.35
CA LYS A 538 -11.24 5.14 12.85
C LYS A 538 -11.14 4.07 11.74
N PRO A 539 -10.41 2.97 11.96
CA PRO A 539 -10.30 1.93 10.95
C PRO A 539 -11.66 1.24 10.76
N ASP A 540 -11.90 0.68 9.58
CA ASP A 540 -13.08 -0.16 9.31
C ASP A 540 -12.82 -1.64 9.62
N GLY A 541 -11.54 -1.98 9.76
CA GLY A 541 -11.04 -3.29 10.16
C GLY A 541 -9.53 -3.24 10.39
N ILE A 542 -8.95 -4.29 10.96
CA ILE A 542 -7.52 -4.44 11.21
C ILE A 542 -7.11 -5.84 10.75
N ILE A 543 -5.96 -5.94 10.08
CA ILE A 543 -5.42 -7.22 9.60
C ILE A 543 -4.04 -7.45 10.22
N HIS A 544 -3.69 -8.69 10.57
CA HIS A 544 -2.38 -9.03 11.09
C HIS A 544 -1.52 -9.77 10.06
N TYR A 545 -0.31 -9.28 9.80
CA TYR A 545 0.71 -10.00 9.04
C TYR A 545 1.75 -10.59 10.01
N ARG A 546 1.78 -11.91 10.25
CA ARG A 546 0.92 -13.00 9.74
C ARG A 546 0.64 -14.01 10.87
N LEU A 547 -0.31 -14.93 10.69
CA LEU A 547 -0.65 -15.93 11.72
C LEU A 547 0.47 -16.96 11.90
N ARG A 548 0.82 -17.68 10.84
CA ARG A 548 1.74 -18.84 10.87
C ARG A 548 3.01 -18.58 10.06
N VAL A 549 4.15 -18.97 10.63
CA VAL A 549 5.48 -19.00 9.99
C VAL A 549 6.19 -20.35 10.18
N PHE A 550 7.36 -20.50 9.58
CA PHE A 550 8.16 -21.72 9.66
C PHE A 550 9.58 -21.41 10.12
N HIS A 551 10.09 -22.24 11.04
CA HIS A 551 11.46 -22.17 11.54
C HIS A 551 12.24 -23.43 11.17
N ASP A 552 13.55 -23.32 11.00
CA ASP A 552 14.41 -24.51 10.95
C ASP A 552 14.51 -25.21 12.31
N ALA A 553 15.25 -26.32 12.36
CA ALA A 553 15.43 -27.12 13.57
C ALA A 553 16.14 -26.38 14.72
N LEU A 554 16.86 -25.29 14.41
CA LEU A 554 17.59 -24.46 15.37
C LEU A 554 16.76 -23.22 15.79
N GLY A 555 15.61 -22.98 15.15
CA GLY A 555 14.73 -21.86 15.46
C GLY A 555 15.01 -20.59 14.63
N TYR A 556 15.81 -20.66 13.58
CA TYR A 556 16.01 -19.54 12.65
C TYR A 556 14.86 -19.46 11.63
N GLY A 557 14.51 -18.25 11.23
CA GLY A 557 13.43 -17.94 10.29
C GLY A 557 12.57 -16.75 10.72
N ASN A 558 11.46 -16.58 10.00
CA ASN A 558 10.43 -15.60 10.37
C ASN A 558 9.71 -16.06 11.64
N ARG A 559 9.41 -15.13 12.53
CA ARG A 559 8.66 -15.28 13.78
C ARG A 559 7.29 -14.61 13.65
N ALA A 560 6.25 -15.17 14.26
CA ALA A 560 4.89 -14.63 14.18
C ALA A 560 4.01 -15.13 15.34
N VAL A 561 2.68 -15.15 15.19
CA VAL A 561 1.74 -15.57 16.25
C VAL A 561 1.88 -17.06 16.60
N VAL A 562 2.01 -17.91 15.58
CA VAL A 562 2.31 -19.33 15.72
C VAL A 562 3.41 -19.73 14.73
N PHE A 563 4.14 -20.80 15.05
CA PHE A 563 5.16 -21.33 14.15
C PHE A 563 5.08 -22.85 14.01
N SER A 564 5.65 -23.35 12.91
CA SER A 564 5.89 -24.78 12.69
C SER A 564 7.36 -25.02 12.37
N GLN A 565 7.86 -26.22 12.64
CA GLN A 565 9.23 -26.59 12.27
C GLN A 565 9.28 -27.18 10.84
N VAL A 566 10.20 -26.67 10.01
CA VAL A 566 10.46 -27.21 8.67
C VAL A 566 11.07 -28.61 8.82
N VAL A 567 10.66 -29.55 7.97
CA VAL A 567 11.18 -30.94 7.93
C VAL A 567 10.91 -31.78 9.20
N ALA A 568 10.08 -31.30 10.13
CA ALA A 568 9.72 -32.08 11.31
C ALA A 568 8.95 -33.35 10.90
N LYS A 569 9.38 -34.51 11.43
CA LYS A 569 8.68 -35.79 11.23
C LYS A 569 7.22 -35.63 11.66
N ASN A 570 6.30 -36.14 10.84
CA ASN A 570 4.86 -36.14 11.07
C ASN A 570 4.14 -34.78 11.02
N TYR A 571 4.79 -33.70 10.55
CA TYR A 571 4.19 -32.36 10.43
C TYR A 571 3.44 -31.93 11.70
N PRO A 572 4.15 -31.65 12.81
CA PRO A 572 3.53 -31.31 14.08
C PRO A 572 2.64 -30.07 13.98
N ASP A 573 1.64 -30.01 14.86
CA ASP A 573 0.73 -28.89 14.96
C ASP A 573 1.48 -27.57 15.21
N PRO A 574 1.00 -26.44 14.66
CA PRO A 574 1.59 -25.12 14.92
C PRO A 574 1.57 -24.78 16.43
N VAL A 575 2.70 -24.28 16.93
CA VAL A 575 2.91 -23.95 18.33
C VAL A 575 2.75 -22.43 18.54
N PRO A 576 2.06 -21.99 19.60
CA PRO A 576 2.03 -20.58 20.01
C PRO A 576 3.43 -19.99 20.22
N ASP A 577 3.67 -18.83 19.64
CA ASP A 577 4.88 -18.06 19.94
C ASP A 577 4.79 -17.44 21.35
N PRO A 578 5.84 -17.56 22.19
CA PRO A 578 5.78 -17.14 23.59
C PRO A 578 5.65 -15.63 23.81
N ILE A 579 5.90 -14.80 22.79
CA ILE A 579 5.84 -13.33 22.87
C ILE A 579 4.59 -12.82 22.17
N THR A 580 4.40 -13.19 20.90
CA THR A 580 3.33 -12.62 20.09
C THR A 580 1.96 -13.18 20.47
N TRP A 581 1.84 -14.48 20.76
CA TRP A 581 0.55 -15.08 21.08
C TRP A 581 -0.12 -14.44 22.30
N PRO A 582 0.53 -14.28 23.47
CA PRO A 582 -0.10 -13.65 24.63
C PRO A 582 -0.56 -12.20 24.38
N ALA A 583 0.21 -11.43 23.61
CA ALA A 583 -0.15 -10.05 23.28
C ALA A 583 -1.42 -9.99 22.41
N VAL A 584 -1.51 -10.85 21.39
CA VAL A 584 -2.68 -10.95 20.50
C VAL A 584 -3.90 -11.49 21.26
N ALA A 585 -3.73 -12.60 21.99
CA ALA A 585 -4.82 -13.25 22.74
C ALA A 585 -5.46 -12.32 23.78
N SER A 586 -4.66 -11.49 24.45
CA SER A 586 -5.14 -10.54 25.46
C SER A 586 -5.77 -9.27 24.85
N SER A 587 -5.46 -8.92 23.61
CA SER A 587 -5.84 -7.63 23.01
C SER A 587 -6.96 -7.74 21.98
N ASN A 588 -7.00 -8.80 21.18
CA ASN A 588 -7.86 -8.91 20.01
C ASN A 588 -9.36 -8.75 20.33
N PHE A 589 -9.85 -9.38 21.39
CA PHE A 589 -11.26 -9.25 21.77
C PHE A 589 -11.62 -7.80 22.13
N ARG A 590 -10.73 -7.10 22.84
CA ARG A 590 -10.93 -5.68 23.15
C ARG A 590 -10.84 -4.81 21.89
N VAL A 591 -9.87 -5.08 21.01
CA VAL A 591 -9.72 -4.39 19.73
C VAL A 591 -10.98 -4.55 18.87
N LEU A 592 -11.53 -5.76 18.79
CA LEU A 592 -12.74 -6.06 18.04
C LEU A 592 -13.96 -5.30 18.59
N GLU A 593 -14.17 -5.29 19.90
CA GLU A 593 -15.29 -4.57 20.52
C GLU A 593 -15.16 -3.05 20.39
N TYR A 594 -13.98 -2.49 20.62
CA TYR A 594 -13.73 -1.07 20.41
C TYR A 594 -13.89 -0.67 18.93
N GLY A 595 -13.38 -1.49 18.00
CA GLY A 595 -13.50 -1.27 16.57
C GLY A 595 -14.96 -1.17 16.11
N LYS A 596 -15.82 -2.10 16.57
CA LYS A 596 -17.28 -2.07 16.31
C LYS A 596 -17.93 -0.75 16.76
N ILE A 597 -17.53 -0.22 17.92
CA ILE A 597 -18.05 1.04 18.43
C ILE A 597 -17.52 2.22 17.61
N ILE A 598 -16.19 2.29 17.43
CA ILE A 598 -15.49 3.39 16.78
C ILE A 598 -15.93 3.59 15.34
N ARG A 599 -16.21 2.51 14.61
CA ARG A 599 -16.71 2.59 13.23
C ARG A 599 -17.99 3.40 13.10
N GLY A 600 -18.85 3.38 14.13
CA GLY A 600 -20.08 4.17 14.20
C GLY A 600 -19.89 5.62 14.70
N LEU A 601 -18.66 6.03 15.03
CA LEU A 601 -18.35 7.37 15.52
C LEU A 601 -17.82 8.26 14.39
N ASN A 602 -17.98 9.57 14.57
CA ASN A 602 -17.33 10.57 13.73
C ASN A 602 -15.92 10.82 14.27
N TRP A 603 -14.90 10.63 13.44
CA TRP A 603 -13.52 10.97 13.78
C TRP A 603 -13.32 12.48 13.65
N LEU A 604 -12.60 13.07 14.59
CA LEU A 604 -12.41 14.51 14.66
C LEU A 604 -10.95 14.89 14.46
N GLU A 605 -10.07 14.27 15.24
CA GLU A 605 -8.62 14.44 15.15
C GLU A 605 -7.92 13.31 15.94
N SER A 606 -6.60 13.18 15.78
CA SER A 606 -5.75 12.42 16.69
C SER A 606 -4.54 13.26 17.13
N GLU A 607 -4.03 13.01 18.33
CA GLU A 607 -2.82 13.68 18.82
C GLU A 607 -2.00 12.80 19.76
N THR A 608 -0.71 13.13 19.88
CA THR A 608 0.21 12.47 20.80
C THR A 608 0.44 13.31 22.05
N ILE A 609 -0.14 12.89 23.17
CA ILE A 609 -0.13 13.58 24.47
C ILE A 609 1.23 13.40 25.15
N GLY A 610 1.65 14.40 25.93
CA GLY A 610 2.86 14.35 26.75
C GLY A 610 4.15 14.63 25.96
N THR A 611 4.03 15.20 24.76
CA THR A 611 5.16 15.62 23.92
C THR A 611 5.14 17.13 23.70
N LYS A 612 6.30 17.75 23.43
CA LYS A 612 6.36 19.16 23.01
C LYS A 612 5.68 19.41 21.66
N LYS A 613 5.50 18.35 20.86
CA LYS A 613 4.82 18.38 19.56
C LYS A 613 3.30 18.34 19.68
N ALA A 614 2.74 18.09 20.88
CA ALA A 614 1.30 18.13 21.14
C ALA A 614 0.78 19.53 20.80
N ARG A 615 0.24 19.66 19.58
CA ARG A 615 -0.49 20.87 19.19
C ARG A 615 -1.74 20.87 20.03
N ASN A 616 -1.98 21.90 20.85
CA ASN A 616 -3.31 22.17 21.38
C ASN A 616 -4.25 22.25 20.17
N SER A 617 -4.93 21.14 19.87
CA SER A 617 -5.60 20.94 18.58
C SER A 617 -6.66 22.02 18.39
N ARG A 618 -6.95 22.33 17.12
CA ARG A 618 -8.03 23.28 16.80
C ARG A 618 -9.37 22.77 17.38
N TRP A 619 -9.50 21.44 17.52
CA TRP A 619 -10.57 20.78 18.26
C TRP A 619 -10.50 21.06 19.77
N GLN A 620 -9.40 20.76 20.48
CA GLN A 620 -9.31 21.05 21.93
C GLN A 620 -9.66 22.50 22.28
N LYS A 621 -9.15 23.47 21.51
CA LYS A 621 -9.41 24.89 21.74
C LYS A 621 -10.89 25.29 21.58
N LYS A 622 -11.69 24.52 20.83
CA LYS A 622 -13.13 24.76 20.62
C LYS A 622 -14.02 23.90 21.52
N ASN A 623 -13.49 22.86 22.17
CA ASN A 623 -14.29 21.80 22.81
C ASN A 623 -14.23 21.77 24.35
N LEU A 624 -14.75 20.69 24.94
CA LEU A 624 -14.96 20.45 26.37
C LEU A 624 -13.65 20.31 27.18
N ILE A 625 -12.56 19.86 26.56
CA ILE A 625 -11.29 19.61 27.24
C ILE A 625 -10.45 20.89 27.25
N LYS A 626 -10.16 21.41 28.45
CA LYS A 626 -9.27 22.56 28.65
C LYS A 626 -7.80 22.17 28.53
N ARG A 627 -7.44 20.98 29.03
CA ARG A 627 -6.06 20.47 29.00
C ARG A 627 -6.05 18.96 29.03
N LEU A 628 -5.13 18.37 28.26
CA LEU A 628 -4.83 16.94 28.28
C LEU A 628 -3.33 16.76 28.47
N GLN A 629 -2.92 15.99 29.47
CA GLN A 629 -1.51 15.84 29.82
C GLN A 629 -1.23 14.46 30.42
N VAL A 630 0.02 14.01 30.29
CA VAL A 630 0.53 12.89 31.08
C VAL A 630 1.09 13.46 32.38
N LEU A 631 0.67 12.91 33.52
CA LEU A 631 1.21 13.27 34.82
C LEU A 631 2.68 12.81 34.87
N LYS A 632 3.58 13.74 35.19
CA LYS A 632 5.00 13.42 35.32
C LYS A 632 5.22 12.58 36.59
N GLN A 633 5.67 11.34 36.44
CA GLN A 633 5.93 10.43 37.55
C GLN A 633 7.43 10.24 37.81
N GLY A 634 8.28 10.61 36.84
CA GLY A 634 9.73 10.39 36.91
C GLY A 634 10.13 8.95 36.60
N ASN A 635 9.25 8.18 35.94
CA ASN A 635 9.43 6.75 35.73
C ASN A 635 10.03 6.45 34.35
N GLY A 636 11.20 5.80 34.33
CA GLY A 636 11.87 5.34 33.10
C GLY A 636 12.63 6.43 32.33
N ASP A 637 13.06 6.10 31.10
CA ASP A 637 13.91 7.00 30.29
C ASP A 637 13.17 8.19 29.68
N TYR A 638 11.85 8.04 29.48
CA TYR A 638 10.97 9.09 28.98
C TYR A 638 9.51 8.85 29.39
N GLU A 639 8.73 9.93 29.43
CA GLU A 639 7.28 9.92 29.70
C GLU A 639 6.55 10.63 28.55
N GLY A 640 5.26 10.38 28.42
CA GLY A 640 4.44 10.87 27.31
C GLY A 640 4.22 9.81 26.23
N TYR A 641 3.95 10.28 25.01
CA TYR A 641 3.65 9.46 23.85
C TYR A 641 2.41 8.56 24.05
N VAL A 642 1.34 9.14 24.59
CA VAL A 642 0.01 8.51 24.57
C VAL A 642 -0.72 9.03 23.34
N GLU A 643 -1.07 8.14 22.41
CA GLU A 643 -1.88 8.52 21.26
C GLU A 643 -3.35 8.63 21.69
N CYS A 644 -4.03 9.69 21.23
CA CYS A 644 -5.42 9.94 21.53
C CYS A 644 -6.19 10.23 20.26
N GLY A 645 -7.16 9.38 19.92
CA GLY A 645 -8.16 9.65 18.89
C GLY A 645 -9.39 10.33 19.53
N PHE A 646 -9.82 11.45 18.96
CA PHE A 646 -11.01 12.18 19.39
C PHE A 646 -12.18 11.86 18.47
N TYR A 647 -13.32 11.54 19.10
CA TYR A 647 -14.50 11.07 18.42
C TYR A 647 -15.76 11.72 18.97
N GLN A 648 -16.82 11.71 18.16
CA GLN A 648 -18.17 12.07 18.56
C GLN A 648 -19.18 11.05 18.05
N ASP A 649 -20.18 10.72 18.88
CA ASP A 649 -21.32 9.95 18.39
C ASP A 649 -22.30 10.84 17.61
N LYS A 650 -23.34 10.23 17.05
CA LYS A 650 -24.42 10.92 16.32
C LYS A 650 -25.17 11.99 17.13
N ASN A 651 -25.11 11.92 18.46
CA ASN A 651 -25.74 12.89 19.37
C ASN A 651 -24.74 13.97 19.83
N GLY A 652 -23.52 13.99 19.29
CA GLY A 652 -22.46 14.92 19.66
C GLY A 652 -21.75 14.57 20.98
N LYS A 653 -21.96 13.38 21.56
CA LYS A 653 -21.28 12.98 22.79
C LYS A 653 -19.81 12.68 22.53
N PRO A 654 -18.86 13.20 23.33
CA PRO A 654 -17.44 12.95 23.15
C PRO A 654 -17.02 11.51 23.50
N TRP A 655 -16.06 11.00 22.74
CA TRP A 655 -15.37 9.73 22.94
C TRP A 655 -13.86 9.91 22.73
N PHE A 656 -13.06 9.11 23.45
CA PHE A 656 -11.60 9.20 23.44
C PHE A 656 -11.00 7.80 23.35
N MET A 657 -10.23 7.51 22.31
CA MET A 657 -9.41 6.29 22.23
C MET A 657 -7.98 6.62 22.63
N LEU A 658 -7.55 6.12 23.80
CA LEU A 658 -6.20 6.32 24.33
C LEU A 658 -5.35 5.07 24.09
N VAL A 659 -4.10 5.25 23.67
CA VAL A 659 -3.13 4.16 23.51
C VAL A 659 -1.77 4.56 24.06
N ASN A 660 -1.27 3.79 25.03
CA ASN A 660 0.06 4.02 25.59
C ASN A 660 1.13 3.43 24.66
N ARG A 661 1.76 4.27 23.84
CA ARG A 661 2.82 3.83 22.91
C ARG A 661 4.13 3.49 23.62
N ARG A 662 4.26 3.83 24.90
CA ARG A 662 5.39 3.44 25.74
C ARG A 662 5.15 2.01 26.24
N GLY A 663 5.55 1.05 25.42
CA GLY A 663 5.41 -0.38 25.68
C GLY A 663 6.58 -0.95 26.48
N ASN A 664 7.75 -1.06 25.85
CA ASN A 664 8.95 -1.65 26.46
C ASN A 664 10.16 -0.71 26.31
N PHE A 665 11.17 -0.90 27.15
CA PHE A 665 12.48 -0.25 27.04
C PHE A 665 13.55 -1.28 26.74
N PHE A 666 14.61 -0.91 26.03
CA PHE A 666 15.80 -1.77 25.95
C PHE A 666 16.71 -1.52 27.14
N ARG A 667 17.03 -2.56 27.91
CA ARG A 667 18.00 -2.49 29.02
C ARG A 667 19.25 -3.28 28.65
N PRO A 668 20.37 -2.61 28.31
CA PRO A 668 21.60 -3.32 27.95
C PRO A 668 22.15 -4.09 29.17
N GLY A 669 22.61 -5.30 28.91
CA GLY A 669 23.23 -6.21 29.89
C GLY A 669 24.51 -6.80 29.31
N ALA A 670 24.63 -8.13 29.34
CA ALA A 670 25.67 -8.81 28.57
C ALA A 670 25.48 -8.59 27.05
N ILE A 671 24.23 -8.59 26.60
CA ILE A 671 23.85 -8.16 25.25
C ILE A 671 23.69 -6.64 25.25
N THR A 672 24.50 -5.95 24.45
CA THR A 672 24.58 -4.48 24.44
C THR A 672 23.74 -3.82 23.35
N ALA A 673 23.20 -4.60 22.40
CA ALA A 673 22.36 -4.08 21.32
C ALA A 673 21.07 -4.91 21.14
N PRO A 674 19.91 -4.26 20.89
CA PRO A 674 18.60 -4.92 20.71
C PRO A 674 18.59 -6.04 19.67
N LEU A 675 19.33 -5.85 18.57
CA LEU A 675 19.32 -6.76 17.43
C LEU A 675 19.89 -8.16 17.73
N TYR A 676 20.66 -8.31 18.82
CA TYR A 676 21.27 -9.56 19.23
C TYR A 676 20.50 -10.27 20.36
N VAL A 677 19.38 -9.72 20.84
CA VAL A 677 18.60 -10.34 21.93
C VAL A 677 17.77 -11.49 21.35
N PRO A 678 17.96 -12.75 21.80
CA PRO A 678 17.14 -13.88 21.39
C PRO A 678 15.77 -13.84 22.07
N ASN A 679 14.76 -14.46 21.47
CA ASN A 679 13.37 -14.37 21.93
C ASN A 679 13.15 -14.87 23.38
N GLN A 680 13.96 -15.83 23.86
CA GLN A 680 13.87 -16.35 25.22
C GLN A 680 14.29 -15.32 26.28
N GLU A 681 15.11 -14.33 25.92
CA GLU A 681 15.65 -13.32 26.84
C GLU A 681 14.89 -11.97 26.72
N PHE A 682 13.83 -11.91 25.91
CA PHE A 682 13.08 -10.67 25.68
C PHE A 682 12.54 -10.05 26.96
N ALA A 683 12.04 -10.85 27.91
CA ALA A 683 11.49 -10.31 29.15
C ALA A 683 12.56 -9.61 30.01
N GLU A 684 13.81 -10.06 29.93
CA GLU A 684 14.94 -9.49 30.66
C GLU A 684 15.44 -8.19 30.01
N TYR A 685 15.65 -8.21 28.69
CA TYR A 685 16.23 -7.07 27.96
C TYR A 685 15.19 -6.05 27.48
N PHE A 686 13.92 -6.44 27.37
CA PHE A 686 12.79 -5.58 27.02
C PHE A 686 11.70 -5.55 28.10
N PRO A 687 12.00 -5.13 29.34
CA PRO A 687 10.98 -5.01 30.36
C PRO A 687 9.90 -4.01 29.96
N GLU A 688 8.67 -4.30 30.38
CA GLU A 688 7.56 -3.38 30.20
C GLU A 688 7.82 -2.05 30.91
N ALA A 689 7.35 -0.97 30.32
CA ALA A 689 7.39 0.34 30.94
C ALA A 689 6.37 0.43 32.08
N GLU A 690 6.59 1.37 33.01
CA GLU A 690 5.59 1.67 34.03
C GLU A 690 4.31 2.23 33.40
N ALA A 691 3.18 2.02 34.09
CA ALA A 691 1.91 2.63 33.70
C ALA A 691 2.00 4.17 33.70
N GLN A 692 1.23 4.82 32.82
CA GLN A 692 1.14 6.28 32.75
C GLN A 692 -0.23 6.75 33.25
N ILE A 693 -0.29 7.91 33.91
CA ILE A 693 -1.55 8.55 34.30
C ILE A 693 -1.85 9.70 33.34
N ILE A 694 -2.92 9.56 32.58
CA ILE A 694 -3.44 10.62 31.71
C ILE A 694 -4.41 11.46 32.53
N THR A 695 -4.21 12.78 32.51
CA THR A 695 -5.07 13.73 33.21
C THR A 695 -5.87 14.54 32.20
N PHE A 696 -7.18 14.36 32.24
CA PHE A 696 -8.13 15.21 31.53
C PHE A 696 -8.54 16.35 32.46
N THR A 697 -8.34 17.60 32.04
CA THR A 697 -8.91 18.77 32.69
C THR A 697 -9.99 19.34 31.78
N PHE A 698 -11.23 19.36 32.26
CA PHE A 698 -12.39 19.84 31.52
C PHE A 698 -12.68 21.31 31.80
N ASP A 699 -13.31 21.99 30.84
CA ASP A 699 -13.89 23.31 31.08
C ASP A 699 -15.13 23.17 31.95
N LYS A 700 -15.10 23.78 33.14
CA LYS A 700 -16.17 23.66 34.15
C LYS A 700 -17.55 24.01 33.59
N LYS A 701 -17.68 25.14 32.89
CA LYS A 701 -18.99 25.60 32.38
C LYS A 701 -19.55 24.62 31.36
N LYS A 702 -18.70 24.13 30.45
CA LYS A 702 -19.12 23.16 29.44
C LYS A 702 -19.42 21.78 30.04
N LEU A 703 -18.69 21.39 31.10
CA LEU A 703 -18.89 20.13 31.80
C LEU A 703 -20.18 20.14 32.64
N ASP A 704 -20.45 21.23 33.37
CA ASP A 704 -21.69 21.42 34.14
C ASP A 704 -22.93 21.32 33.25
N ALA A 705 -22.83 21.79 31.99
CA ALA A 705 -23.89 21.68 30.99
C ALA A 705 -24.13 20.23 30.50
N TYR A 706 -23.20 19.30 30.75
CA TYR A 706 -23.31 17.91 30.28
C TYR A 706 -24.20 17.05 31.19
N GLY A 707 -24.35 17.44 32.46
CA GLY A 707 -25.24 16.79 33.41
C GLY A 707 -24.60 16.52 34.78
N PRO A 708 -25.38 16.01 35.74
CA PRO A 708 -24.89 15.70 37.08
C PRO A 708 -23.87 14.55 37.04
N HIS A 709 -22.87 14.63 37.92
CA HIS A 709 -21.84 13.60 38.13
C HIS A 709 -21.23 13.04 36.83
N PRO A 710 -20.60 13.89 36.00
CA PRO A 710 -19.99 13.44 34.77
C PRO A 710 -18.80 12.50 35.03
N GLY A 711 -18.55 11.58 34.10
CA GLY A 711 -17.41 10.68 34.15
C GLY A 711 -17.11 10.06 32.79
N LEU A 712 -16.01 9.30 32.73
CA LEU A 712 -15.57 8.59 31.54
C LEU A 712 -15.86 7.09 31.71
N TRP A 713 -16.64 6.51 30.80
CA TRP A 713 -17.03 5.11 30.82
C TRP A 713 -16.26 4.29 29.78
N ASP A 714 -15.63 3.21 30.21
CA ASP A 714 -15.03 2.19 29.35
C ASP A 714 -16.06 1.08 29.08
N PRO A 715 -16.53 0.90 27.84
CA PRO A 715 -17.59 -0.05 27.52
C PRO A 715 -17.13 -1.52 27.58
N TYR A 716 -15.83 -1.79 27.43
CA TYR A 716 -15.31 -3.15 27.42
C TYR A 716 -15.01 -3.62 28.84
N ASP A 717 -14.22 -2.84 29.58
CA ASP A 717 -13.88 -3.16 30.98
C ASP A 717 -15.05 -2.89 31.94
N ARG A 718 -16.12 -2.21 31.47
CA ARG A 718 -17.27 -1.77 32.27
C ARG A 718 -16.85 -0.95 33.48
N MET A 719 -15.90 -0.04 33.25
CA MET A 719 -15.28 0.77 34.29
C MET A 719 -15.68 2.24 34.15
N PHE A 720 -16.10 2.84 35.26
CA PHE A 720 -16.42 4.26 35.35
C PHE A 720 -15.28 5.03 36.02
N HIS A 721 -14.74 6.02 35.33
CA HIS A 721 -13.74 6.94 35.86
C HIS A 721 -14.43 8.27 36.23
N PRO A 722 -14.55 8.60 37.54
CA PRO A 722 -15.22 9.82 37.96
C PRO A 722 -14.42 11.06 37.54
N ILE A 723 -15.14 12.14 37.18
CA ILE A 723 -14.55 13.47 37.04
C ILE A 723 -14.79 14.23 38.34
N ILE A 724 -13.72 14.49 39.09
CA ILE A 724 -13.74 15.21 40.37
C ILE A 724 -13.03 16.55 40.17
N ASP A 725 -13.66 17.64 40.60
CA ASP A 725 -13.14 19.01 40.40
C ASP A 725 -12.77 19.34 38.95
N ASN A 726 -13.56 18.83 38.00
CA ASN A 726 -13.34 18.94 36.54
C ASN A 726 -12.09 18.21 36.04
N VAL A 727 -11.58 17.23 36.81
CA VAL A 727 -10.42 16.44 36.47
C VAL A 727 -10.75 14.95 36.48
N ALA A 728 -10.34 14.22 35.44
CA ALA A 728 -10.30 12.76 35.45
C ALA A 728 -8.86 12.26 35.30
N HIS A 729 -8.55 11.20 36.05
CA HIS A 729 -7.28 10.49 35.97
C HIS A 729 -7.50 9.10 35.41
N ILE A 730 -6.80 8.79 34.32
CA ILE A 730 -6.87 7.50 33.65
C ILE A 730 -5.52 6.81 33.78
N LEU A 731 -5.47 5.72 34.53
CA LEU A 731 -4.31 4.83 34.58
C LEU A 731 -4.27 3.96 33.31
N LEU A 732 -3.18 4.05 32.57
CA LEU A 732 -2.99 3.31 31.32
C LEU A 732 -1.69 2.51 31.40
N PRO A 733 -1.75 1.18 31.56
CA PRO A 733 -0.57 0.31 31.57
C PRO A 733 0.25 0.41 30.27
N ALA A 734 1.47 -0.12 30.28
CA ALA A 734 2.32 -0.16 29.10
C ALA A 734 1.63 -0.89 27.94
N GLY A 735 1.63 -0.28 26.76
CA GLY A 735 1.07 -0.88 25.55
C GLY A 735 -0.46 -0.92 25.46
N GLU A 736 -1.17 -0.68 26.55
CA GLU A 736 -2.63 -0.84 26.60
C GLU A 736 -3.38 0.30 25.92
N GLY A 737 -4.59 -0.03 25.46
CA GLY A 737 -5.56 0.90 24.88
C GLY A 737 -6.87 0.95 25.66
N ARG A 738 -7.51 2.12 25.72
CA ARG A 738 -8.83 2.33 26.34
C ARG A 738 -9.71 3.24 25.50
N LEU A 739 -10.94 2.81 25.25
CA LEU A 739 -11.98 3.65 24.65
C LEU A 739 -12.89 4.20 25.75
N LEU A 740 -13.00 5.51 25.85
CA LEU A 740 -13.71 6.20 26.91
C LEU A 740 -14.83 7.08 26.35
N GLN A 741 -16.06 6.86 26.79
CA GLN A 741 -17.19 7.73 26.50
C GLN A 741 -17.39 8.72 27.65
N LEU A 742 -17.61 10.00 27.34
CA LEU A 742 -18.12 10.92 28.36
C LEU A 742 -19.60 10.65 28.62
N VAL A 743 -19.95 10.37 29.87
CA VAL A 743 -21.32 10.10 30.31
C VAL A 743 -21.67 10.94 31.55
N ALA A 744 -22.96 11.18 31.77
CA ALA A 744 -23.46 11.73 33.03
C ALA A 744 -24.06 10.60 33.86
N ASN A 745 -23.61 10.42 35.10
CA ASN A 745 -24.17 9.39 35.96
C ASN A 745 -25.49 9.87 36.56
N LYS A 746 -26.60 9.31 36.06
CA LYS A 746 -27.93 9.48 36.67
C LYS A 746 -28.13 8.38 37.72
N SER A 747 -27.36 8.40 38.81
CA SER A 747 -27.71 7.54 39.95
C SER A 747 -28.93 8.16 40.64
N ASN A 748 -30.02 7.39 40.63
CA ASN A 748 -31.22 7.60 41.43
C ASN A 748 -30.84 8.01 42.85
N THR A 749 -31.47 9.09 43.31
CA THR A 749 -31.79 9.33 44.71
C THR A 749 -32.49 8.10 45.29
N SER A 750 -31.75 7.21 45.95
CA SER A 750 -32.19 6.34 47.05
C SER A 750 -31.12 5.30 47.33
N LEU A 751 -30.23 5.62 48.28
CA LEU A 751 -29.78 4.75 49.36
C LEU A 751 -28.76 5.55 50.18
N GLU A 752 -29.33 6.18 51.23
CA GLU A 752 -28.77 6.79 52.44
C GLU A 752 -27.71 7.90 52.32
#